data_AF-A0A7X9H9J0-F1
#
_entry.id   AF-A0A7X9H9J0-F1
#
_cell.length_a   1.000
_cell.length_b   1.000
_cell.length_c   1.000
_cell.angle_alpha   90.00
_cell.angle_beta   90.00
_cell.angle_gamma   90.00
#
_symmetry.space_group_name_H-M   'P 1'
#
loop_
_entity.id
_entity.type
_entity.pdbx_description
1 polymer ?
#
loop_
_entity_poly.entity_id
_entity_poly.type
_entity_poly.pdbx_seq_one_letter_code
_entity_poly.pdbx_strand_id
1 'polypeptide(L)'
;MKRIFALITLVSMVFVVSCVDLDDLWSEIDLLKKQNSEQVKELDGQKEEFASLEELLASLEQVASNVNTEIVSIKGLVDALTNNVGISSYKELADQSGYELIMTDGSTIILRDGKEGAAGKDGKDGADGKTGADGATPNVGVKLHSDGLLYWTINGEFMLDEVGNKIPAQGKAGKDGKDGKDGADGAIGAPGKDGKDGKDGKDGIAGAAGKDGVTPLLRVNYNLYWEMSLDGGTTWQLVRDAKNFPIRAQGPAGPQGTAGKPGTPGQPGAQGPAGSQGPKGDPGKDGDVSLTITETEDAFIIVYKGVTFTLPKPPPPPSMTLTTSRSVGESISLYMKAAAEDRADVWIDLNNNGKKDPGENNVVFNSYNEYTLGAQTITIYGKVTYLECGYLTAIDVTKNHVLQFLSCTWGSLTELDVSKNTALLALECQANSLTELDVSKNIALKILYCNQNLLTALDLSKNTVLRELVCCENSLTSLDVTNNTELEYLSCYGNQITGEQMDTLVNSLVNRDGKTQGYFYVHDPDNPTNVITKEQVLKAENKNWRVKDIDGNAYEGVEVFKMTLTTSRSVGESISLYIFADYADQTDVWIDLNNNGKKDPGENEIVFGNYKNYTIGAQTITIYGKVTDLDCSGNNLTALDLTGNNVLQELMCSGNSLTELDISNNTDLWILYCPYNSLSTLNLTKNTQLAFLYCYDNLLTTLDVSQNIALMELHCDENSLTSLDVTNNTELEVLCCYGNQITGEQMDTLVNSLVNRDGKNEGRFYVHNPANPTNVITKEQVLKAENKNWRVMDIDDNAYGGVEPYMKFTTNFAVGQSINIGVYADPADQPDVWIDWNDDGVKDPGETVTYFVGSKYYTLKSQTFTIYGKVTMLIAHECGLTSLEIGNNELWRIRATTNHIKEAEMTKLVNSMPDRNGRSKGGYELGLGENEFYDSHKSILTQKNWEQK
;
A
#
# COMPACT_ATOMS: atom_id res chain seq x y z
N MET A 1 -46.39 130.62 -51.77
CA MET A 1 -44.92 130.67 -51.58
C MET A 1 -44.22 129.31 -51.36
N LYS A 2 -44.79 128.33 -50.65
CA LYS A 2 -44.24 126.94 -50.62
C LYS A 2 -44.63 126.03 -51.81
N ARG A 3 -45.46 126.50 -52.75
CA ARG A 3 -45.94 125.76 -53.94
C ARG A 3 -45.38 126.20 -55.31
N ILE A 4 -44.60 127.29 -55.39
CA ILE A 4 -43.81 127.58 -56.61
C ILE A 4 -42.34 127.20 -56.42
N PHE A 5 -41.83 127.16 -55.18
CA PHE A 5 -40.50 126.60 -54.95
C PHE A 5 -40.40 125.14 -55.41
N ALA A 6 -41.46 124.33 -55.25
CA ALA A 6 -41.54 122.98 -55.84
C ALA A 6 -41.69 122.98 -57.38
N LEU A 7 -42.13 124.09 -57.98
CA LEU A 7 -42.23 124.27 -59.44
C LEU A 7 -40.91 124.81 -60.02
N ILE A 8 -40.11 125.54 -59.24
CA ILE A 8 -38.78 126.04 -59.63
C ILE A 8 -37.73 124.94 -59.51
N THR A 9 -37.79 124.03 -58.52
CA THR A 9 -36.93 122.84 -58.51
C THR A 9 -37.27 121.84 -59.63
N LEU A 10 -38.55 121.73 -59.99
CA LEU A 10 -39.00 120.86 -61.10
C LEU A 10 -38.61 121.47 -62.47
N VAL A 11 -38.60 122.80 -62.61
CA VAL A 11 -38.20 123.49 -63.85
C VAL A 11 -36.67 123.61 -63.98
N SER A 12 -35.89 123.62 -62.88
CA SER A 12 -34.42 123.50 -62.95
C SER A 12 -33.92 122.07 -63.20
N MET A 13 -34.72 121.03 -62.92
CA MET A 13 -34.42 119.66 -63.33
C MET A 13 -34.73 119.40 -64.82
N VAL A 14 -35.62 120.17 -65.43
CA VAL A 14 -36.02 120.02 -66.85
C VAL A 14 -35.07 120.75 -67.81
N PHE A 15 -34.19 121.63 -67.33
CA PHE A 15 -33.19 122.35 -68.17
C PHE A 15 -31.75 121.80 -68.11
N VAL A 16 -31.48 120.75 -67.32
CA VAL A 16 -30.17 120.07 -67.30
C VAL A 16 -30.17 118.78 -68.14
N VAL A 17 -31.30 118.40 -68.74
CA VAL A 17 -31.46 117.20 -69.59
C VAL A 17 -31.35 117.54 -71.09
N SER A 18 -30.44 118.44 -71.48
CA SER A 18 -30.15 118.70 -72.90
C SER A 18 -28.67 118.58 -73.29
N CYS A 19 -27.82 118.01 -72.44
CA CYS A 19 -26.43 117.65 -72.75
C CYS A 19 -25.96 116.35 -72.03
N VAL A 20 -26.88 115.47 -71.65
CA VAL A 20 -26.52 114.10 -71.24
C VAL A 20 -27.03 113.19 -72.34
N ASP A 21 -26.13 112.45 -72.98
CA ASP A 21 -26.47 111.50 -74.04
C ASP A 21 -27.41 110.45 -73.45
N LEU A 22 -28.69 110.53 -73.81
CA LEU A 22 -29.71 109.63 -73.28
C LEU A 22 -29.38 108.17 -73.63
N ASP A 23 -28.69 107.95 -74.75
CA ASP A 23 -28.24 106.63 -75.18
C ASP A 23 -27.14 106.05 -74.27
N ASP A 24 -26.24 106.88 -73.72
CA ASP A 24 -25.25 106.44 -72.72
C ASP A 24 -25.90 106.08 -71.38
N LEU A 25 -26.88 106.88 -70.94
CA LEU A 25 -27.64 106.63 -69.70
C LEU A 25 -28.51 105.37 -69.79
N TRP A 26 -29.14 105.13 -70.94
CA TRP A 26 -29.90 103.89 -71.19
C TRP A 26 -28.97 102.68 -71.31
N SER A 27 -27.81 102.84 -71.93
CA SER A 27 -26.78 101.78 -72.01
C SER A 27 -26.22 101.42 -70.63
N GLU A 28 -26.01 102.41 -69.76
CA GLU A 28 -25.53 102.20 -68.39
C GLU A 28 -26.62 101.58 -67.50
N ILE A 29 -27.89 101.96 -67.68
CA ILE A 29 -29.04 101.31 -67.01
C ILE A 29 -29.19 99.84 -67.46
N ASP A 30 -29.05 99.55 -68.76
CA ASP A 30 -29.17 98.18 -69.25
C ASP A 30 -27.95 97.33 -68.86
N LEU A 31 -26.75 97.92 -68.78
CA LEU A 31 -25.56 97.28 -68.20
C LEU A 31 -25.75 96.97 -66.72
N LEU A 32 -26.27 97.92 -65.93
CA LEU A 32 -26.57 97.73 -64.50
C LEU A 32 -27.68 96.71 -64.27
N LYS A 33 -28.72 96.68 -65.11
CA LYS A 33 -29.75 95.63 -65.06
C LYS A 33 -29.18 94.26 -65.39
N LYS A 34 -28.27 94.18 -66.36
CA LYS A 34 -27.59 92.94 -66.72
C LYS A 34 -26.66 92.47 -65.60
N GLN A 35 -25.88 93.37 -65.00
CA GLN A 35 -25.03 93.09 -63.83
C GLN A 35 -25.86 92.68 -62.61
N ASN A 36 -26.98 93.35 -62.32
CA ASN A 36 -27.89 92.92 -61.26
C ASN A 36 -28.55 91.58 -61.57
N SER A 37 -28.93 91.32 -62.83
CA SER A 37 -29.48 90.01 -63.22
C SER A 37 -28.45 88.90 -63.11
N GLU A 38 -27.18 89.16 -63.40
CA GLU A 38 -26.07 88.22 -63.22
C GLU A 38 -25.77 88.00 -61.73
N GLN A 39 -25.72 89.08 -60.93
CA GLN A 39 -25.57 88.97 -59.47
C GLN A 39 -26.73 88.25 -58.79
N VAL A 40 -27.97 88.45 -59.24
CA VAL A 40 -29.13 87.71 -58.72
C VAL A 40 -29.04 86.23 -59.11
N LYS A 41 -28.60 85.90 -60.34
CA LYS A 41 -28.36 84.50 -60.72
C LYS A 41 -27.24 83.85 -59.91
N GLU A 42 -26.18 84.59 -59.62
CA GLU A 42 -25.08 84.11 -58.79
C GLU A 42 -25.51 83.95 -57.33
N LEU A 43 -26.33 84.86 -56.80
CA LEU A 43 -26.91 84.77 -55.46
C LEU A 43 -27.92 83.61 -55.35
N ASP A 44 -28.74 83.37 -56.37
CA ASP A 44 -29.68 82.25 -56.42
C ASP A 44 -28.91 80.92 -56.52
N GLY A 45 -27.82 80.87 -57.30
CA GLY A 45 -26.90 79.73 -57.33
C GLY A 45 -26.25 79.46 -55.96
N GLN A 46 -25.76 80.50 -55.28
CA GLN A 46 -25.20 80.39 -53.93
C GLN A 46 -26.24 79.96 -52.89
N LYS A 47 -27.52 80.34 -53.04
CA LYS A 47 -28.60 79.89 -52.16
C LYS A 47 -28.92 78.41 -52.34
N GLU A 48 -28.95 77.92 -53.57
CA GLU A 48 -29.11 76.49 -53.84
C GLU A 48 -27.94 75.69 -53.27
N GLU A 49 -26.72 76.21 -53.38
CA GLU A 49 -25.52 75.64 -52.79
C GLU A 49 -25.60 75.61 -51.25
N PHE A 50 -26.03 76.72 -50.63
CA PHE A 50 -26.25 76.81 -49.17
C PHE A 50 -27.31 75.83 -48.67
N ALA A 51 -28.43 75.67 -49.40
CA ALA A 51 -29.48 74.71 -49.04
C ALA A 51 -28.96 73.27 -49.11
N SER A 52 -28.15 72.93 -50.12
CA SER A 52 -27.53 71.59 -50.19
C SER A 52 -26.50 71.35 -49.06
N LEU A 53 -25.79 72.40 -48.64
CA LEU A 53 -24.82 72.37 -47.54
C LEU A 53 -25.51 72.19 -46.19
N GLU A 54 -26.66 72.83 -45.96
CA GLU A 54 -27.47 72.62 -44.76
C GLU A 54 -28.04 71.20 -44.69
N GLU A 55 -28.49 70.63 -45.81
CA GLU A 55 -28.95 69.23 -45.88
C GLU A 55 -27.81 68.24 -45.63
N LEU A 56 -26.62 68.52 -46.18
CA LEU A 56 -25.41 67.73 -45.91
C LEU A 56 -25.01 67.82 -44.44
N LEU A 57 -25.03 69.02 -43.85
CA LEU A 57 -24.70 69.23 -42.43
C LEU A 57 -25.66 68.45 -41.52
N ALA A 58 -26.96 68.52 -41.77
CA ALA A 58 -27.96 67.74 -41.02
C ALA A 58 -27.73 66.23 -41.15
N SER A 59 -27.37 65.75 -42.35
CA SER A 59 -27.02 64.34 -42.55
C SER A 59 -25.74 63.95 -41.81
N LEU A 60 -24.75 64.84 -41.77
CA LEU A 60 -23.47 64.62 -41.09
C LEU A 60 -23.65 64.59 -39.57
N GLU A 61 -24.45 65.50 -39.02
CA GLU A 61 -24.82 65.55 -37.60
C GLU A 61 -25.57 64.28 -37.18
N GLN A 62 -26.47 63.79 -38.03
CA GLN A 62 -27.18 62.53 -37.78
C GLN A 62 -26.22 61.32 -37.81
N VAL A 63 -25.30 61.26 -38.77
CA VAL A 63 -24.26 60.21 -38.83
C VAL A 63 -23.36 60.27 -37.60
N ALA A 64 -22.91 61.46 -37.20
CA ALA A 64 -22.07 61.63 -36.00
C ALA A 64 -22.81 61.19 -34.72
N SER A 65 -24.10 61.51 -34.59
CA SER A 65 -24.92 61.05 -33.47
C SER A 65 -25.07 59.53 -33.44
N ASN A 66 -25.28 58.90 -34.59
CA ASN A 66 -25.40 57.44 -34.69
C ASN A 66 -24.09 56.75 -34.30
N VAL A 67 -22.96 57.20 -34.86
CA VAL A 67 -21.62 56.68 -34.56
C VAL A 67 -21.26 56.85 -33.09
N ASN A 68 -21.57 58.00 -32.48
CA ASN A 68 -21.31 58.22 -31.06
C ASN A 68 -22.11 57.26 -30.17
N THR A 69 -23.35 56.94 -30.54
CA THR A 69 -24.18 55.97 -29.80
C THR A 69 -23.59 54.56 -29.92
N GLU A 70 -23.14 54.16 -31.12
CA GLU A 70 -22.49 52.86 -31.36
C GLU A 70 -21.16 52.72 -30.60
N ILE A 71 -20.35 53.78 -30.55
CA ILE A 71 -19.10 53.82 -29.78
C ILE A 71 -19.38 53.58 -28.28
N VAL A 72 -20.44 54.17 -27.74
CA VAL A 72 -20.82 53.98 -26.33
C VAL A 72 -21.19 52.52 -26.05
N SER A 73 -21.97 51.88 -26.93
CA SER A 73 -22.37 50.47 -26.80
C SER A 73 -21.17 49.53 -26.88
N ILE A 74 -20.29 49.71 -27.87
CA ILE A 74 -19.07 48.91 -28.03
C ILE A 74 -18.12 49.12 -26.86
N LYS A 75 -17.95 50.37 -26.41
CA LYS A 75 -17.15 50.68 -25.22
C LYS A 75 -17.69 49.98 -23.99
N GLY A 76 -19.01 49.97 -23.79
CA GLY A 76 -19.65 49.23 -22.69
C GLY A 76 -19.32 47.74 -22.71
N LEU A 77 -19.38 47.10 -23.89
CA LEU A 77 -19.02 45.68 -24.04
C LEU A 77 -17.54 45.42 -23.75
N VAL A 78 -16.64 46.30 -24.22
CA VAL A 78 -15.20 46.19 -23.97
C VAL A 78 -14.86 46.45 -22.49
N ASP A 79 -15.49 47.42 -21.85
CA ASP A 79 -15.30 47.72 -20.44
C ASP A 79 -15.80 46.54 -19.58
N ALA A 80 -16.92 45.91 -19.94
CA ALA A 80 -17.43 44.72 -19.28
C ALA A 80 -16.45 43.54 -19.39
N LEU A 81 -15.89 43.28 -20.58
CA LEU A 81 -14.85 42.26 -20.77
C LEU A 81 -13.59 42.57 -19.96
N THR A 82 -13.17 43.82 -19.95
CA THR A 82 -11.93 44.26 -19.26
C THR A 82 -12.06 44.12 -17.74
N ASN A 83 -13.26 44.36 -17.19
CA ASN A 83 -13.53 44.31 -15.76
C ASN A 83 -14.16 42.99 -15.29
N ASN A 84 -14.25 41.99 -16.18
CA ASN A 84 -14.86 40.69 -15.90
C ASN A 84 -16.31 40.78 -15.36
N VAL A 85 -17.10 41.70 -15.92
CA VAL A 85 -18.51 41.90 -15.58
C VAL A 85 -19.37 41.06 -16.53
N GLY A 86 -20.19 40.16 -15.97
CA GLY A 86 -21.06 39.27 -16.75
C GLY A 86 -22.41 39.89 -17.11
N ILE A 87 -23.20 39.18 -17.91
CA ILE A 87 -24.59 39.57 -18.23
C ILE A 87 -25.53 38.80 -17.31
N SER A 88 -26.39 39.51 -16.58
CA SER A 88 -27.41 38.90 -15.71
C SER A 88 -28.67 38.52 -16.49
N SER A 89 -29.06 39.35 -17.46
CA SER A 89 -30.22 39.12 -18.33
C SER A 89 -30.19 40.10 -19.49
N TYR A 90 -30.95 39.84 -20.55
CA TYR A 90 -31.22 40.82 -21.61
C TYR A 90 -32.71 40.90 -21.92
N LYS A 91 -33.15 42.02 -22.47
CA LYS A 91 -34.53 42.18 -22.97
C LYS A 91 -34.54 42.91 -24.30
N GLU A 92 -35.44 42.51 -25.18
CA GLU A 92 -35.67 43.22 -26.44
C GLU A 92 -36.26 44.60 -26.15
N LEU A 93 -35.81 45.62 -26.90
CA LEU A 93 -36.33 46.97 -26.80
C LEU A 93 -37.77 47.02 -27.34
N ALA A 94 -38.61 47.87 -26.76
CA ALA A 94 -40.04 47.94 -27.11
C ALA A 94 -40.32 48.32 -28.57
N ASP A 95 -39.37 48.97 -29.24
CA ASP A 95 -39.43 49.37 -30.64
C ASP A 95 -38.80 48.33 -31.59
N GLN A 96 -38.39 47.16 -31.07
CA GLN A 96 -37.72 46.08 -31.80
C GLN A 96 -36.43 46.55 -32.51
N SER A 97 -35.81 47.62 -32.01
CA SER A 97 -34.58 48.17 -32.60
C SER A 97 -33.29 47.58 -32.02
N GLY A 98 -33.39 46.53 -31.18
CA GLY A 98 -32.26 45.85 -30.55
C GLY A 98 -32.56 45.38 -29.12
N TYR A 99 -31.53 45.30 -28.27
CA TYR A 99 -31.60 44.70 -26.93
C TYR A 99 -30.99 45.60 -25.86
N GLU A 100 -31.57 45.61 -24.64
CA GLU A 100 -30.92 46.10 -23.42
C GLU A 100 -30.33 44.93 -22.65
N LEU A 101 -29.01 44.94 -22.50
CA LEU A 101 -28.27 44.04 -21.63
C LEU A 101 -28.25 44.60 -20.21
N ILE A 102 -28.52 43.76 -19.22
CA ILE A 102 -28.41 44.06 -17.80
C ILE A 102 -27.19 43.29 -17.29
N MET A 103 -26.24 44.00 -16.70
CA MET A 103 -24.94 43.47 -16.27
C MET A 103 -24.97 43.04 -14.80
N THR A 104 -24.06 42.16 -14.40
CA THR A 104 -24.01 41.62 -13.01
C THR A 104 -23.68 42.66 -11.95
N ASP A 105 -23.10 43.80 -12.33
CA ASP A 105 -22.85 44.95 -11.45
C ASP A 105 -24.02 45.94 -11.38
N GLY A 106 -25.12 45.64 -12.09
CA GLY A 106 -26.33 46.47 -12.17
C GLY A 106 -26.29 47.55 -13.26
N SER A 107 -25.20 47.69 -14.01
CA SER A 107 -25.14 48.58 -15.18
C SER A 107 -25.93 48.02 -16.37
N THR A 108 -26.26 48.87 -17.35
CA THR A 108 -26.95 48.43 -18.58
C THR A 108 -26.22 48.88 -19.83
N ILE A 109 -26.27 48.03 -20.87
CA ILE A 109 -25.70 48.31 -22.20
C ILE A 109 -26.83 48.14 -23.22
N ILE A 110 -27.08 49.18 -24.02
CA ILE A 110 -28.10 49.14 -25.08
C ILE A 110 -27.41 48.82 -26.40
N LEU A 111 -27.80 47.71 -27.04
CA LEU A 111 -27.39 47.33 -28.39
C LEU A 111 -28.53 47.64 -29.35
N ARG A 112 -28.23 48.32 -30.46
CA ARG A 112 -29.23 48.63 -31.49
C ARG A 112 -28.83 48.09 -32.86
N ASP A 113 -29.81 47.56 -33.57
CA ASP A 113 -29.71 47.21 -34.98
C ASP A 113 -29.48 48.48 -35.80
N GLY A 114 -28.50 48.43 -36.71
CA GLY A 114 -28.25 49.55 -37.61
C GLY A 114 -29.43 49.70 -38.57
N LYS A 115 -30.05 50.88 -38.65
CA LYS A 115 -30.89 51.22 -39.81
C LYS A 115 -29.98 51.56 -40.99
N GLU A 116 -30.32 51.05 -42.18
CA GLU A 116 -29.68 51.50 -43.43
C GLU A 116 -29.73 53.03 -43.53
N GLY A 117 -28.57 53.64 -43.78
CA GLY A 117 -28.52 55.03 -44.20
C GLY A 117 -29.15 55.16 -45.59
N ALA A 118 -29.92 56.23 -45.82
CA ALA A 118 -30.45 56.49 -47.16
C ALA A 118 -29.30 56.63 -48.17
N ALA A 119 -29.44 56.01 -49.35
CA ALA A 119 -28.47 56.12 -50.43
C ALA A 119 -28.21 57.59 -50.76
N GLY A 120 -26.96 58.03 -50.62
CA GLY A 120 -26.52 59.35 -51.07
C GLY A 120 -26.73 59.49 -52.57
N LYS A 121 -27.19 60.66 -53.03
CA LYS A 121 -27.21 60.99 -54.46
C LYS A 121 -25.81 61.44 -54.88
N ASP A 122 -25.32 60.89 -56.00
CA ASP A 122 -23.99 61.18 -56.54
C ASP A 122 -23.79 62.70 -56.79
N GLY A 123 -22.78 63.28 -56.13
CA GLY A 123 -22.23 64.59 -56.47
C GLY A 123 -21.25 64.49 -57.64
N LYS A 124 -21.14 65.53 -58.48
CA LYS A 124 -20.15 65.58 -59.57
C LYS A 124 -18.79 66.04 -59.05
N ASP A 125 -17.75 65.29 -59.40
CA ASP A 125 -16.36 65.45 -58.96
C ASP A 125 -15.72 66.81 -59.35
N GLY A 126 -15.01 67.41 -58.40
CA GLY A 126 -13.99 68.43 -58.64
C GLY A 126 -12.59 67.79 -58.75
N ALA A 127 -11.69 68.37 -59.55
CA ALA A 127 -10.34 67.81 -59.75
C ALA A 127 -9.39 68.08 -58.58
N ASP A 128 -8.61 67.05 -58.22
CA ASP A 128 -7.70 66.96 -57.08
C ASP A 128 -6.54 67.97 -57.04
N GLY A 129 -6.22 68.45 -55.84
CA GLY A 129 -4.88 68.92 -55.51
C GLY A 129 -3.93 67.73 -55.28
N LYS A 130 -2.62 67.88 -55.50
CA LYS A 130 -1.66 66.78 -55.26
C LYS A 130 -1.57 66.44 -53.78
N THR A 131 -2.05 65.26 -53.41
CA THR A 131 -1.85 64.60 -52.11
C THR A 131 -0.39 64.19 -51.89
N GLY A 132 0.11 64.41 -50.67
CA GLY A 132 1.26 63.68 -50.15
C GLY A 132 0.86 62.24 -49.83
N ALA A 133 1.78 61.28 -49.97
CA ALA A 133 1.48 59.87 -49.79
C ALA A 133 1.34 59.49 -48.30
N ASP A 134 0.27 58.76 -47.98
CA ASP A 134 0.02 58.19 -46.66
C ASP A 134 1.03 57.09 -46.30
N GLY A 135 1.29 56.93 -44.99
CA GLY A 135 2.07 55.81 -44.47
C GLY A 135 1.33 54.49 -44.68
N ALA A 136 2.04 53.48 -45.19
CA ALA A 136 1.46 52.16 -45.42
C ALA A 136 1.45 51.30 -44.14
N THR A 137 0.26 50.95 -43.66
CA THR A 137 0.07 49.85 -42.71
C THR A 137 0.31 48.53 -43.45
N PRO A 138 1.23 47.66 -43.00
CA PRO A 138 1.42 46.38 -43.66
C PRO A 138 0.18 45.48 -43.50
N ASN A 139 -0.37 45.00 -44.61
CA ASN A 139 -1.47 44.03 -44.63
C ASN A 139 -0.91 42.63 -44.40
N VAL A 140 -1.11 42.09 -43.19
CA VAL A 140 -0.71 40.73 -42.84
C VAL A 140 -1.84 39.78 -43.19
N GLY A 141 -1.53 38.79 -44.03
CA GLY A 141 -2.50 37.79 -44.49
C GLY A 141 -1.89 36.40 -44.55
N VAL A 142 -2.63 35.46 -45.12
CA VAL A 142 -2.13 34.11 -45.42
C VAL A 142 -2.32 33.83 -46.90
N LYS A 143 -1.38 33.10 -47.51
CA LYS A 143 -1.44 32.73 -48.92
C LYS A 143 -1.16 31.25 -49.09
N LEU A 144 -2.01 30.58 -49.86
CA LEU A 144 -1.85 29.16 -50.19
C LEU A 144 -0.65 29.01 -51.12
N HIS A 145 0.31 28.20 -50.71
CA HIS A 145 1.49 27.90 -51.50
C HIS A 145 1.28 26.60 -52.30
N SER A 146 2.10 26.35 -53.32
CA SER A 146 1.90 25.25 -54.28
C SER A 146 1.99 23.84 -53.69
N ASP A 147 2.46 23.72 -52.45
CA ASP A 147 2.48 22.48 -51.65
C ASP A 147 1.18 22.23 -50.87
N GLY A 148 0.17 23.09 -51.05
CA GLY A 148 -1.17 22.94 -50.48
C GLY A 148 -1.33 23.43 -49.05
N LEU A 149 -0.33 24.12 -48.49
CA LEU A 149 -0.38 24.69 -47.14
C LEU A 149 -0.44 26.23 -47.19
N LEU A 150 -1.09 26.81 -46.18
CA LEU A 150 -1.16 28.25 -45.99
C LEU A 150 0.11 28.74 -45.30
N TYR A 151 0.71 29.81 -45.82
CA TYR A 151 1.86 30.49 -45.24
C TYR A 151 1.54 31.95 -44.95
N TRP A 152 2.14 32.50 -43.89
CA TRP A 152 1.96 33.90 -43.53
C TRP A 152 2.58 34.82 -44.60
N THR A 153 1.86 35.89 -44.94
CA THR A 153 2.30 36.93 -45.88
C THR A 153 2.21 38.32 -45.27
N ILE A 154 3.09 39.21 -45.71
CA ILE A 154 3.05 40.63 -45.38
C ILE A 154 3.02 41.43 -46.68
N ASN A 155 1.99 42.28 -46.83
CA ASN A 155 1.69 43.01 -48.07
C ASN A 155 1.60 42.10 -49.31
N GLY A 156 1.12 40.86 -49.14
CA GLY A 156 0.95 39.87 -50.22
C GLY A 156 2.19 39.04 -50.56
N GLU A 157 3.34 39.30 -49.95
CA GLU A 157 4.60 38.55 -50.09
C GLU A 157 4.85 37.61 -48.90
N PHE A 158 5.51 36.47 -49.11
CA PHE A 158 5.73 35.48 -48.04
C PHE A 158 6.65 36.01 -46.94
N MET A 159 6.25 35.83 -45.68
CA MET A 159 7.12 36.08 -44.54
C MET A 159 8.15 34.96 -44.41
N LEU A 160 9.39 35.33 -44.16
CA LEU A 160 10.53 34.43 -44.05
C LEU A 160 11.13 34.48 -42.64
N ASP A 161 11.60 33.33 -42.16
CA ASP A 161 12.40 33.23 -40.93
C ASP A 161 13.86 33.70 -41.14
N GLU A 162 14.66 33.69 -40.07
CA GLU A 162 16.06 34.15 -40.08
C GLU A 162 16.97 33.41 -41.09
N VAL A 163 16.59 32.19 -41.48
CA VAL A 163 17.33 31.34 -42.44
C VAL A 163 16.71 31.35 -43.85
N GLY A 164 15.64 32.11 -44.06
CA GLY A 164 15.00 32.32 -45.36
C GLY A 164 13.89 31.32 -45.70
N ASN A 165 13.40 30.54 -44.74
CA ASN A 165 12.27 29.62 -44.96
C ASN A 165 10.93 30.31 -44.77
N LYS A 166 9.93 29.89 -45.54
CA LYS A 166 8.55 30.41 -45.43
C LYS A 166 7.89 29.91 -44.16
N ILE A 167 7.17 30.79 -43.47
CA ILE A 167 6.57 30.48 -42.16
C ILE A 167 5.15 29.90 -42.34
N PRO A 168 4.90 28.62 -42.01
CA PRO A 168 3.61 27.97 -42.24
C PRO A 168 2.56 28.46 -41.23
N ALA A 169 1.39 28.84 -41.75
CA ALA A 169 0.22 29.23 -40.98
C ALA A 169 -0.68 28.04 -40.60
N GLN A 170 -0.38 26.85 -41.14
CA GLN A 170 -1.13 25.61 -40.88
C GLN A 170 -0.17 24.42 -40.78
N GLY A 171 -0.41 23.52 -39.81
CA GLY A 171 0.34 22.28 -39.66
C GLY A 171 -0.07 21.21 -40.68
N LYS A 172 0.79 20.22 -40.93
CA LYS A 172 0.52 19.11 -41.87
C LYS A 172 0.09 17.87 -41.08
N ALA A 173 -1.02 17.23 -41.45
CA ALA A 173 -1.50 16.00 -40.80
C ALA A 173 -0.45 14.87 -40.89
N GLY A 174 -0.36 14.05 -39.83
CA GLY A 174 0.48 12.84 -39.80
C GLY A 174 0.00 11.80 -40.81
N LYS A 175 0.87 10.85 -41.18
CA LYS A 175 0.48 9.77 -42.10
C LYS A 175 -0.26 8.68 -41.32
N ASP A 176 -1.37 8.20 -41.87
CA ASP A 176 -2.15 7.11 -41.29
C ASP A 176 -1.33 5.81 -41.18
N GLY A 177 -1.60 5.04 -40.12
CA GLY A 177 -1.07 3.69 -39.94
C GLY A 177 -1.68 2.70 -40.95
N LYS A 178 -1.03 1.56 -41.19
CA LYS A 178 -1.62 0.52 -42.06
C LYS A 178 -2.66 -0.28 -41.29
N ASP A 179 -3.84 -0.45 -41.87
CA ASP A 179 -4.96 -1.21 -41.29
C ASP A 179 -4.60 -2.66 -40.95
N GLY A 180 -5.20 -3.17 -39.87
CA GLY A 180 -5.16 -4.59 -39.50
C GLY A 180 -6.01 -5.46 -40.42
N LYS A 181 -5.78 -6.77 -40.46
CA LYS A 181 -6.61 -7.69 -41.26
C LYS A 181 -7.94 -7.98 -40.54
N ASP A 182 -9.04 -7.85 -41.26
CA ASP A 182 -10.41 -8.12 -40.78
C ASP A 182 -10.57 -9.53 -40.17
N GLY A 183 -11.40 -9.62 -39.13
CA GLY A 183 -11.83 -10.87 -38.52
C GLY A 183 -12.87 -11.61 -39.37
N ALA A 184 -13.02 -12.93 -39.19
CA ALA A 184 -13.95 -13.73 -39.99
C ALA A 184 -15.41 -13.55 -39.54
N ASP A 185 -16.32 -13.38 -40.51
CA ASP A 185 -17.76 -13.14 -40.29
C ASP A 185 -18.45 -14.23 -39.45
N GLY A 186 -19.36 -13.79 -38.57
CA GLY A 186 -20.19 -14.66 -37.73
C GLY A 186 -21.34 -15.34 -38.48
N ALA A 187 -21.86 -16.45 -37.93
CA ALA A 187 -22.92 -17.23 -38.58
C ALA A 187 -24.27 -16.49 -38.59
N ILE A 188 -24.93 -16.48 -39.75
CA ILE A 188 -26.21 -15.78 -39.99
C ILE A 188 -27.34 -16.36 -39.12
N GLY A 189 -28.01 -15.49 -38.36
CA GLY A 189 -29.16 -15.83 -37.49
C GLY A 189 -30.47 -16.08 -38.25
N ALA A 190 -31.40 -16.81 -37.62
CA ALA A 190 -32.72 -17.07 -38.18
C ALA A 190 -33.60 -15.79 -38.21
N PRO A 191 -34.56 -15.65 -39.15
CA PRO A 191 -35.30 -14.41 -39.35
C PRO A 191 -35.98 -13.90 -38.07
N GLY A 192 -35.62 -12.68 -37.67
CA GLY A 192 -36.16 -12.00 -36.48
C GLY A 192 -35.26 -11.98 -35.24
N LYS A 193 -34.06 -12.59 -35.29
CA LYS A 193 -32.98 -12.35 -34.32
C LYS A 193 -31.63 -12.28 -35.03
N ASP A 194 -30.84 -11.26 -34.71
CA ASP A 194 -29.51 -11.06 -35.29
C ASP A 194 -28.58 -12.23 -34.93
N GLY A 195 -27.72 -12.63 -35.87
CA GLY A 195 -26.69 -13.66 -35.66
C GLY A 195 -25.60 -13.16 -34.73
N LYS A 196 -24.85 -14.06 -34.07
CA LYS A 196 -23.70 -13.65 -33.25
C LYS A 196 -22.56 -13.17 -34.15
N ASP A 197 -22.05 -11.97 -33.88
CA ASP A 197 -20.91 -11.37 -34.59
C ASP A 197 -19.65 -12.24 -34.51
N GLY A 198 -18.85 -12.19 -35.57
CA GLY A 198 -17.54 -12.84 -35.64
C GLY A 198 -16.50 -12.12 -34.76
N LYS A 199 -15.40 -12.80 -34.39
CA LYS A 199 -14.33 -12.16 -33.61
C LYS A 199 -13.54 -11.18 -34.48
N ASP A 200 -13.36 -9.96 -33.99
CA ASP A 200 -12.58 -8.89 -34.64
C ASP A 200 -11.11 -9.30 -34.92
N GLY A 201 -10.57 -8.76 -36.00
CA GLY A 201 -9.18 -8.93 -36.40
C GLY A 201 -8.22 -8.06 -35.57
N LYS A 202 -6.92 -8.37 -35.57
CA LYS A 202 -5.92 -7.58 -34.82
C LYS A 202 -5.66 -6.22 -35.49
N ASP A 203 -5.69 -5.16 -34.68
CA ASP A 203 -5.43 -3.77 -35.09
C ASP A 203 -4.05 -3.54 -35.72
N GLY A 204 -3.99 -2.57 -36.63
CA GLY A 204 -2.78 -2.14 -37.33
C GLY A 204 -1.94 -1.12 -36.55
N ILE A 205 -0.64 -1.01 -36.88
CA ILE A 205 0.30 -0.10 -36.18
C ILE A 205 0.06 1.35 -36.61
N ALA A 206 -0.09 2.25 -35.62
CA ALA A 206 -0.31 3.69 -35.82
C ALA A 206 0.89 4.42 -36.46
N GLY A 207 0.62 5.41 -37.30
CA GLY A 207 1.62 6.24 -37.99
C GLY A 207 2.09 7.47 -37.18
N ALA A 208 3.18 8.10 -37.63
CA ALA A 208 3.83 9.20 -36.90
C ALA A 208 3.07 10.55 -37.01
N ALA A 209 3.02 11.28 -35.89
CA ALA A 209 2.32 12.56 -35.77
C ALA A 209 2.96 13.71 -36.57
N GLY A 210 2.12 14.63 -37.07
CA GLY A 210 2.52 15.84 -37.78
C GLY A 210 2.93 16.99 -36.86
N LYS A 211 3.54 18.05 -37.42
CA LYS A 211 3.93 19.27 -36.69
C LYS A 211 2.92 20.40 -36.92
N ASP A 212 2.60 21.13 -35.85
CA ASP A 212 1.62 22.23 -35.83
C ASP A 212 2.11 23.52 -36.49
N GLY A 213 1.16 24.38 -36.90
CA GLY A 213 1.43 25.71 -37.44
C GLY A 213 1.71 26.74 -36.33
N VAL A 214 2.45 27.81 -36.64
CA VAL A 214 2.86 28.84 -35.66
C VAL A 214 2.26 30.19 -36.05
N THR A 215 1.71 30.93 -35.08
CA THR A 215 1.17 32.29 -35.29
C THR A 215 2.19 33.35 -34.84
N PRO A 216 2.73 34.20 -35.73
CA PRO A 216 3.71 35.22 -35.37
C PRO A 216 3.09 36.39 -34.62
N LEU A 217 3.75 36.86 -33.55
CA LEU A 217 3.44 38.16 -32.93
C LEU A 217 4.25 39.27 -33.62
N LEU A 218 3.68 40.45 -33.86
CA LEU A 218 4.33 41.58 -34.52
C LEU A 218 4.32 42.83 -33.65
N ARG A 219 5.42 43.60 -33.68
CA ARG A 219 5.51 44.93 -33.05
C ARG A 219 6.46 45.86 -33.80
N VAL A 220 6.41 47.15 -33.49
CA VAL A 220 7.39 48.15 -33.93
C VAL A 220 8.41 48.38 -32.82
N ASN A 221 9.69 48.25 -33.14
CA ASN A 221 10.76 48.49 -32.18
C ASN A 221 11.14 49.97 -32.08
N TYR A 222 11.98 50.29 -31.09
CA TYR A 222 12.38 51.67 -30.79
C TYR A 222 13.11 52.37 -31.96
N ASN A 223 13.66 51.62 -32.92
CA ASN A 223 14.29 52.17 -34.12
C ASN A 223 13.31 52.35 -35.29
N LEU A 224 12.01 52.20 -35.03
CA LEU A 224 10.92 52.29 -36.01
C LEU A 224 11.06 51.23 -37.11
N TYR A 225 11.45 50.00 -36.76
CA TYR A 225 11.37 48.84 -37.65
C TYR A 225 10.37 47.82 -37.12
N TRP A 226 9.70 47.11 -38.02
CA TRP A 226 8.85 45.99 -37.64
C TRP A 226 9.69 44.78 -37.22
N GLU A 227 9.32 44.14 -36.12
CA GLU A 227 9.90 42.88 -35.64
C GLU A 227 8.81 41.87 -35.25
N MET A 228 9.12 40.58 -35.40
CA MET A 228 8.22 39.46 -35.16
C MET A 228 8.79 38.47 -34.14
N SER A 229 7.91 37.75 -33.45
CA SER A 229 8.25 36.64 -32.56
C SER A 229 7.46 35.39 -32.92
N LEU A 230 8.13 34.23 -32.92
CA LEU A 230 7.56 32.92 -33.26
C LEU A 230 7.44 31.98 -32.05
N ASP A 231 7.88 32.43 -30.88
CA ASP A 231 7.90 31.68 -29.61
C ASP A 231 7.05 32.36 -28.53
N GLY A 232 5.99 33.06 -28.95
CA GLY A 232 5.05 33.71 -28.04
C GLY A 232 5.56 35.01 -27.39
N GLY A 233 6.56 35.66 -27.97
CA GLY A 233 7.09 36.95 -27.52
C GLY A 233 8.38 36.86 -26.72
N THR A 234 8.99 35.69 -26.66
CA THR A 234 10.20 35.42 -25.86
C THR A 234 11.45 35.90 -26.58
N THR A 235 11.52 35.70 -27.90
CA THR A 235 12.57 36.26 -28.77
C THR A 235 11.97 37.02 -29.95
N TRP A 236 12.64 38.10 -30.38
CA TRP A 236 12.15 39.01 -31.43
C TRP A 236 13.19 39.19 -32.52
N GLN A 237 12.77 39.07 -33.77
CA GLN A 237 13.61 39.19 -34.97
C GLN A 237 13.02 40.20 -35.95
N LEU A 238 13.86 40.92 -36.70
CA LEU A 238 13.40 41.94 -37.65
C LEU A 238 12.58 41.31 -38.77
N VAL A 239 11.45 41.94 -39.12
CA VAL A 239 10.68 41.60 -40.31
C VAL A 239 11.39 42.14 -41.54
N ARG A 240 11.60 41.26 -42.52
CA ARG A 240 12.35 41.56 -43.74
C ARG A 240 11.47 41.34 -44.98
N ASP A 241 11.74 42.13 -46.01
CA ASP A 241 11.08 41.96 -47.31
C ASP A 241 11.70 40.79 -48.12
N ALA A 242 11.11 40.50 -49.28
CA ALA A 242 11.56 39.44 -50.18
C ALA A 242 12.99 39.63 -50.75
N LYS A 243 13.61 40.79 -50.51
CA LYS A 243 15.01 41.12 -50.88
C LYS A 243 15.93 41.14 -49.65
N ASN A 244 15.43 40.70 -48.50
CA ASN A 244 16.11 40.59 -47.21
C ASN A 244 16.42 41.92 -46.50
N PHE A 245 15.73 43.01 -46.85
CA PHE A 245 15.91 44.31 -46.19
C PHE A 245 14.91 44.51 -45.02
N PRO A 246 15.34 45.08 -43.87
CA PRO A 246 14.44 45.37 -42.75
C PRO A 246 13.42 46.47 -43.07
N ILE A 247 12.17 46.27 -42.66
CA ILE A 247 11.05 47.16 -43.01
C ILE A 247 10.86 48.25 -41.94
N ARG A 248 10.95 49.53 -42.33
CA ARG A 248 10.70 50.70 -41.46
C ARG A 248 9.21 51.03 -41.30
N ALA A 249 8.84 51.59 -40.16
CA ALA A 249 7.50 51.99 -39.78
C ALA A 249 7.15 53.47 -40.06
N GLN A 250 8.12 54.37 -40.39
CA GLN A 250 7.86 55.78 -40.78
C GLN A 250 8.94 56.40 -41.72
N GLY A 251 8.59 57.49 -42.45
CA GLY A 251 9.46 58.29 -43.35
C GLY A 251 9.62 59.79 -42.94
N PRO A 252 10.58 60.56 -43.50
CA PRO A 252 10.97 61.90 -42.99
C PRO A 252 10.15 63.10 -43.53
N ALA A 253 10.05 64.19 -42.76
CA ALA A 253 9.18 65.37 -42.98
C ALA A 253 9.78 66.52 -43.84
N GLY A 254 8.93 67.37 -44.46
CA GLY A 254 9.32 68.55 -45.28
C GLY A 254 8.55 69.87 -44.98
N PRO A 255 9.02 71.07 -45.43
CA PRO A 255 8.60 72.39 -44.91
C PRO A 255 7.57 73.19 -45.77
N GLN A 256 6.97 74.25 -45.18
CA GLN A 256 5.76 75.00 -45.58
C GLN A 256 5.98 76.26 -46.48
N GLY A 257 4.99 76.63 -47.32
CA GLY A 257 4.97 77.89 -48.12
C GLY A 257 3.55 78.48 -48.42
N THR A 258 3.46 79.77 -48.76
CA THR A 258 2.25 80.65 -48.81
C THR A 258 1.68 81.00 -50.22
N ALA A 259 0.45 81.56 -50.26
CA ALA A 259 -0.56 81.59 -51.35
C ALA A 259 -0.50 82.69 -52.46
N GLY A 260 -1.23 82.47 -53.57
CA GLY A 260 -1.56 83.44 -54.64
C GLY A 260 -2.81 83.08 -55.50
N LYS A 261 -3.53 84.11 -56.00
CA LYS A 261 -4.85 84.09 -56.72
C LYS A 261 -4.79 83.66 -58.21
N PRO A 262 -5.94 83.30 -58.85
CA PRO A 262 -6.01 82.53 -60.11
C PRO A 262 -6.27 83.35 -61.40
N GLY A 263 -5.96 82.73 -62.56
CA GLY A 263 -6.30 83.18 -63.92
C GLY A 263 -7.02 82.09 -64.73
N THR A 264 -7.79 82.52 -65.74
CA THR A 264 -8.89 81.81 -66.45
C THR A 264 -8.50 80.67 -67.40
N PRO A 265 -9.37 79.65 -67.63
CA PRO A 265 -9.08 78.45 -68.43
C PRO A 265 -9.50 78.50 -69.91
N GLY A 266 -8.85 77.69 -70.74
CA GLY A 266 -9.23 77.38 -72.13
C GLY A 266 -9.94 76.03 -72.29
N GLN A 267 -10.66 75.87 -73.41
CA GLN A 267 -11.66 74.84 -73.71
C GLN A 267 -11.13 73.39 -73.97
N PRO A 268 -12.02 72.37 -73.86
CA PRO A 268 -11.68 70.96 -73.68
C PRO A 268 -11.70 70.09 -74.97
N GLY A 269 -10.98 68.97 -74.93
CA GLY A 269 -10.98 67.91 -75.95
C GLY A 269 -11.88 66.72 -75.58
N ALA A 270 -12.47 66.10 -76.61
CA ALA A 270 -13.65 65.23 -76.56
C ALA A 270 -13.43 63.75 -76.15
N GLN A 271 -14.51 63.19 -75.59
CA GLN A 271 -14.75 61.82 -75.13
C GLN A 271 -14.86 60.79 -76.29
N GLY A 272 -14.37 59.56 -76.06
CA GLY A 272 -14.61 58.38 -76.90
C GLY A 272 -15.59 57.38 -76.22
N PRO A 273 -16.41 56.62 -76.97
CA PRO A 273 -17.55 55.87 -76.43
C PRO A 273 -17.24 54.42 -76.00
N ALA A 274 -18.16 53.92 -75.17
CA ALA A 274 -18.12 52.71 -74.34
C ALA A 274 -18.17 51.36 -75.07
N GLY A 275 -17.65 50.32 -74.40
CA GLY A 275 -17.86 48.91 -74.71
C GLY A 275 -18.90 48.27 -73.77
N SER A 276 -19.68 47.32 -74.32
CA SER A 276 -20.93 46.76 -73.78
C SER A 276 -20.79 45.79 -72.60
N GLN A 277 -21.73 45.93 -71.67
CA GLN A 277 -22.00 45.14 -70.45
C GLN A 277 -22.38 43.68 -70.73
N GLY A 278 -21.76 42.74 -70.00
CA GLY A 278 -22.17 41.32 -69.90
C GLY A 278 -23.28 41.11 -68.86
N PRO A 279 -24.02 39.98 -68.94
CA PRO A 279 -25.26 39.78 -68.18
C PRO A 279 -25.06 39.68 -66.67
N LYS A 280 -25.99 40.32 -65.97
CA LYS A 280 -26.21 40.31 -64.52
C LYS A 280 -26.31 38.87 -63.99
N GLY A 281 -25.34 38.46 -63.16
CA GLY A 281 -25.55 37.38 -62.20
C GLY A 281 -26.51 37.86 -61.10
N ASP A 282 -27.33 36.94 -60.58
CA ASP A 282 -28.32 37.22 -59.54
C ASP A 282 -27.71 37.92 -58.32
N PRO A 283 -28.48 38.75 -57.58
CA PRO A 283 -27.99 39.35 -56.35
C PRO A 283 -27.63 38.24 -55.36
N GLY A 284 -26.40 38.25 -54.85
CA GLY A 284 -26.10 37.55 -53.61
C GLY A 284 -27.03 38.10 -52.53
N LYS A 285 -27.83 37.21 -51.91
CA LYS A 285 -28.47 37.52 -50.63
C LYS A 285 -27.37 37.54 -49.58
N ASP A 286 -26.79 38.71 -49.32
CA ASP A 286 -26.01 38.91 -48.12
C ASP A 286 -26.99 39.01 -46.95
N GLY A 287 -27.05 37.93 -46.18
CA GLY A 287 -27.70 37.87 -44.88
C GLY A 287 -26.85 38.66 -43.89
N ASP A 288 -27.24 39.90 -43.64
CA ASP A 288 -26.59 40.77 -42.69
C ASP A 288 -27.11 40.44 -41.27
N VAL A 289 -26.43 39.51 -40.57
CA VAL A 289 -26.65 39.28 -39.12
C VAL A 289 -25.96 40.41 -38.37
N SER A 290 -26.61 41.57 -38.30
CA SER A 290 -26.03 42.79 -37.73
C SER A 290 -25.99 42.80 -36.19
N LEU A 291 -26.82 41.99 -35.53
CA LEU A 291 -26.77 41.73 -34.09
C LEU A 291 -27.37 40.35 -33.78
N THR A 292 -26.60 39.47 -33.12
CA THR A 292 -27.12 38.22 -32.54
C THR A 292 -26.63 38.05 -31.11
N ILE A 293 -27.50 37.51 -30.25
CA ILE A 293 -27.16 37.09 -28.89
C ILE A 293 -27.44 35.59 -28.82
N THR A 294 -26.38 34.80 -28.67
CA THR A 294 -26.44 33.35 -28.48
C THR A 294 -26.10 33.04 -27.03
N GLU A 295 -26.95 32.27 -26.37
CA GLU A 295 -26.77 31.88 -24.97
C GLU A 295 -26.15 30.47 -24.91
N THR A 296 -25.03 30.31 -24.21
CA THR A 296 -24.44 29.01 -23.85
C THR A 296 -24.77 28.68 -22.39
N GLU A 297 -24.33 27.54 -21.87
CA GLU A 297 -24.54 27.17 -20.46
C GLU A 297 -23.90 28.19 -19.50
N ASP A 298 -22.74 28.73 -19.87
CA ASP A 298 -21.83 29.50 -19.04
C ASP A 298 -21.61 30.96 -19.50
N ALA A 299 -22.07 31.34 -20.69
CA ALA A 299 -21.82 32.65 -21.28
C ALA A 299 -22.94 33.15 -22.21
N PHE A 300 -22.88 34.44 -22.53
CA PHE A 300 -23.59 35.06 -23.64
C PHE A 300 -22.56 35.42 -24.73
N ILE A 301 -22.79 34.90 -25.94
CA ILE A 301 -22.01 35.20 -27.14
C ILE A 301 -22.80 36.24 -27.93
N ILE A 302 -22.28 37.46 -27.97
CA ILE A 302 -22.89 38.57 -28.69
C ILE A 302 -22.10 38.82 -29.97
N VAL A 303 -22.71 38.63 -31.12
CA VAL A 303 -22.17 39.15 -32.39
C VAL A 303 -22.80 40.50 -32.61
N TYR A 304 -22.04 41.59 -32.44
CA TYR A 304 -22.52 42.94 -32.69
C TYR A 304 -21.66 43.59 -33.77
N LYS A 305 -22.28 43.99 -34.89
CA LYS A 305 -21.60 44.63 -36.03
C LYS A 305 -20.38 43.83 -36.54
N GLY A 306 -20.51 42.50 -36.59
CA GLY A 306 -19.45 41.59 -37.07
C GLY A 306 -18.35 41.29 -36.05
N VAL A 307 -18.42 41.80 -34.82
CA VAL A 307 -17.49 41.49 -33.72
C VAL A 307 -18.17 40.59 -32.70
N THR A 308 -17.49 39.50 -32.32
CA THR A 308 -17.97 38.56 -31.30
C THR A 308 -17.43 38.92 -29.91
N PHE A 309 -18.34 39.12 -28.96
CA PHE A 309 -18.06 39.33 -27.54
C PHE A 309 -18.57 38.13 -26.74
N THR A 310 -17.72 37.52 -25.92
CA THR A 310 -18.12 36.41 -25.02
C THR A 310 -18.07 36.89 -23.59
N LEU A 311 -19.23 37.14 -22.99
CA LEU A 311 -19.36 37.63 -21.62
C LEU A 311 -19.90 36.50 -20.73
N PRO A 312 -19.32 36.26 -19.54
CA PRO A 312 -19.75 35.15 -18.67
C PRO A 312 -21.15 35.40 -18.11
N LYS A 313 -21.89 34.33 -17.86
CA LYS A 313 -23.08 34.38 -17.00
C LYS A 313 -22.65 34.48 -15.53
N PRO A 314 -23.46 35.08 -14.65
CA PRO A 314 -23.28 34.84 -13.22
C PRO A 314 -23.30 33.31 -12.97
N PRO A 315 -22.36 32.76 -12.19
CA PRO A 315 -22.39 31.35 -11.86
C PRO A 315 -23.76 31.02 -11.27
N PRO A 316 -24.39 29.89 -11.67
CA PRO A 316 -25.67 29.50 -11.12
C PRO A 316 -25.59 29.48 -9.60
N PRO A 317 -26.66 29.89 -8.89
CA PRO A 317 -26.66 29.87 -7.44
C PRO A 317 -26.29 28.46 -6.95
N PRO A 318 -25.52 28.33 -5.86
CA PRO A 318 -25.17 27.03 -5.31
C PRO A 318 -26.42 26.18 -5.18
N SER A 319 -26.32 24.93 -5.61
CA SER A 319 -27.45 24.02 -5.60
C SER A 319 -27.01 22.61 -5.27
N MET A 320 -27.96 21.80 -4.83
CA MET A 320 -27.79 20.36 -4.64
C MET A 320 -29.05 19.67 -5.11
N THR A 321 -28.91 18.56 -5.82
CA THR A 321 -30.05 17.77 -6.32
C THR A 321 -30.11 16.45 -5.58
N LEU A 322 -31.28 16.09 -5.08
CA LEU A 322 -31.52 14.89 -4.30
C LEU A 322 -32.60 14.07 -5.00
N THR A 323 -32.33 12.82 -5.32
CA THR A 323 -33.34 11.87 -5.83
C THR A 323 -33.57 10.80 -4.79
N THR A 324 -34.84 10.57 -4.44
CA THR A 324 -35.24 9.58 -3.43
C THR A 324 -36.10 8.48 -4.03
N SER A 325 -36.09 7.30 -3.39
CA SER A 325 -37.00 6.21 -3.70
C SER A 325 -38.44 6.45 -3.23
N ARG A 326 -38.66 7.49 -2.42
CA ARG A 326 -39.99 7.88 -1.93
C ARG A 326 -40.90 8.32 -3.07
N SER A 327 -42.20 8.10 -2.90
CA SER A 327 -43.21 8.46 -3.89
C SER A 327 -43.59 9.94 -3.79
N VAL A 328 -44.04 10.53 -4.90
CA VAL A 328 -44.65 11.87 -4.89
C VAL A 328 -45.83 11.90 -3.91
N GLY A 329 -45.88 12.92 -3.05
CA GLY A 329 -46.84 13.06 -1.96
C GLY A 329 -46.37 12.49 -0.61
N GLU A 330 -45.29 11.70 -0.58
CA GLU A 330 -44.61 11.36 0.68
C GLU A 330 -43.70 12.50 1.13
N SER A 331 -43.17 12.42 2.36
CA SER A 331 -42.23 13.43 2.88
C SER A 331 -40.80 12.93 2.92
N ILE A 332 -39.86 13.85 2.68
CA ILE A 332 -38.43 13.68 2.92
C ILE A 332 -38.02 14.49 4.16
N SER A 333 -37.25 13.86 5.05
CA SER A 333 -36.69 14.51 6.24
C SER A 333 -35.35 15.13 5.88
N LEU A 334 -35.20 16.44 6.09
CA LEU A 334 -33.95 17.15 5.86
C LEU A 334 -33.54 17.91 7.12
N TYR A 335 -32.25 17.83 7.46
CA TYR A 335 -31.62 18.71 8.44
C TYR A 335 -30.60 19.58 7.73
N MET A 336 -30.75 20.90 7.85
CA MET A 336 -29.87 21.86 7.16
C MET A 336 -29.31 22.93 8.09
N LYS A 337 -28.07 23.34 7.83
CA LYS A 337 -27.49 24.58 8.37
C LYS A 337 -26.89 25.41 7.23
N ALA A 338 -27.05 26.72 7.36
CA ALA A 338 -26.43 27.72 6.52
C ALA A 338 -25.98 28.90 7.39
N ALA A 339 -24.98 29.65 6.92
CA ALA A 339 -24.55 30.90 7.54
C ALA A 339 -25.74 31.88 7.62
N ALA A 340 -25.80 32.70 8.66
CA ALA A 340 -26.99 33.51 8.95
C ALA A 340 -27.34 34.46 7.79
N GLU A 341 -26.31 34.97 7.12
CA GLU A 341 -26.35 35.83 5.94
C GLU A 341 -26.85 35.12 4.68
N ASP A 342 -26.61 33.81 4.52
CA ASP A 342 -26.99 33.06 3.32
C ASP A 342 -28.40 32.43 3.41
N ARG A 343 -28.97 32.32 4.62
CA ARG A 343 -30.26 31.64 4.85
C ARG A 343 -31.43 32.20 4.04
N ALA A 344 -31.41 33.49 3.75
CA ALA A 344 -32.49 34.14 2.99
C ALA A 344 -32.53 33.67 1.52
N ASP A 345 -31.39 33.23 0.99
CA ASP A 345 -31.24 32.79 -0.40
C ASP A 345 -31.51 31.29 -0.57
N VAL A 346 -31.65 30.56 0.53
CA VAL A 346 -31.90 29.11 0.51
C VAL A 346 -33.38 28.81 0.33
N TRP A 347 -33.70 27.89 -0.57
CA TRP A 347 -35.06 27.38 -0.81
C TRP A 347 -35.00 25.99 -1.43
N ILE A 348 -36.11 25.24 -1.35
CA ILE A 348 -36.18 23.86 -1.82
C ILE A 348 -37.23 23.77 -2.92
N ASP A 349 -36.80 23.51 -4.14
CA ASP A 349 -37.67 23.16 -5.26
C ASP A 349 -38.21 21.74 -5.05
N LEU A 350 -39.41 21.63 -4.47
CA LEU A 350 -40.02 20.36 -4.06
C LEU A 350 -40.66 19.63 -5.24
N ASN A 351 -40.95 20.33 -6.34
CA ASN A 351 -41.57 19.76 -7.53
C ASN A 351 -40.63 19.72 -8.75
N ASN A 352 -39.38 20.17 -8.58
CA ASN A 352 -38.30 20.17 -9.56
C ASN A 352 -38.65 20.91 -10.86
N ASN A 353 -39.35 22.03 -10.75
CA ASN A 353 -39.76 22.86 -11.90
C ASN A 353 -38.81 24.05 -12.17
N GLY A 354 -37.78 24.24 -11.35
CA GLY A 354 -36.80 25.32 -11.43
C GLY A 354 -37.31 26.68 -10.99
N LYS A 355 -38.50 26.76 -10.37
CA LYS A 355 -39.15 27.99 -9.92
C LYS A 355 -39.46 27.91 -8.43
N LYS A 356 -39.31 29.04 -7.74
CA LYS A 356 -39.60 29.17 -6.32
C LYS A 356 -41.11 29.36 -6.10
N ASP A 357 -41.82 28.27 -5.87
CA ASP A 357 -43.27 28.26 -5.63
C ASP A 357 -43.66 28.62 -4.19
N PRO A 358 -44.91 29.05 -3.91
CA PRO A 358 -45.36 29.34 -2.55
C PRO A 358 -45.22 28.13 -1.62
N GLY A 359 -44.43 28.29 -0.55
CA GLY A 359 -44.18 27.24 0.45
C GLY A 359 -42.79 26.61 0.37
N GLU A 360 -42.10 26.73 -0.77
CA GLU A 360 -40.74 26.20 -1.00
C GLU A 360 -39.64 27.02 -0.33
N ASN A 361 -39.97 28.22 0.12
CA ASN A 361 -39.12 29.11 0.89
C ASN A 361 -39.23 28.90 2.41
N ASN A 362 -40.09 27.99 2.89
CA ASN A 362 -40.26 27.70 4.31
C ASN A 362 -39.18 26.73 4.81
N VAL A 363 -37.92 27.07 4.54
CA VAL A 363 -36.78 26.24 4.94
C VAL A 363 -36.53 26.38 6.44
N VAL A 364 -36.55 25.24 7.12
CA VAL A 364 -36.24 25.16 8.55
C VAL A 364 -34.76 24.78 8.72
N PHE A 365 -34.04 25.57 9.51
CA PHE A 365 -32.63 25.35 9.81
C PHE A 365 -32.41 24.89 11.25
N ASN A 366 -31.36 24.09 11.47
CA ASN A 366 -30.93 23.58 12.78
C ASN A 366 -31.92 22.61 13.47
N SER A 367 -32.89 22.07 12.73
CA SER A 367 -33.76 20.97 13.17
C SER A 367 -34.16 20.13 11.96
N TYR A 368 -34.51 18.86 12.19
CA TYR A 368 -35.13 18.05 11.15
C TYR A 368 -36.51 18.61 10.82
N ASN A 369 -36.82 18.67 9.53
CA ASN A 369 -38.14 19.04 9.05
C ASN A 369 -38.55 18.13 7.89
N GLU A 370 -39.83 17.78 7.87
CA GLU A 370 -40.45 16.97 6.82
C GLU A 370 -40.94 17.88 5.69
N TYR A 371 -40.54 17.57 4.46
CA TYR A 371 -40.97 18.28 3.26
C TYR A 371 -41.71 17.32 2.34
N THR A 372 -42.95 17.65 2.00
CA THR A 372 -43.76 16.83 1.08
C THR A 372 -43.25 16.97 -0.35
N LEU A 373 -42.96 15.84 -0.99
CA LEU A 373 -42.39 15.74 -2.33
C LEU A 373 -43.45 16.03 -3.40
N GLY A 374 -43.19 17.04 -4.24
CA GLY A 374 -43.90 17.26 -5.50
C GLY A 374 -43.29 16.48 -6.67
N ALA A 375 -42.03 16.09 -6.54
CA ALA A 375 -41.28 15.22 -7.45
C ALA A 375 -40.33 14.31 -6.66
N GLN A 376 -39.91 13.19 -7.25
CA GLN A 376 -38.95 12.27 -6.60
C GLN A 376 -37.51 12.82 -6.57
N THR A 377 -37.22 13.70 -7.52
CA THR A 377 -36.02 14.53 -7.52
C THR A 377 -36.42 15.90 -7.02
N ILE A 378 -35.64 16.48 -6.11
CA ILE A 378 -35.80 17.86 -5.62
C ILE A 378 -34.47 18.59 -5.70
N THR A 379 -34.51 19.91 -5.76
CA THR A 379 -33.30 20.74 -5.77
C THR A 379 -33.30 21.73 -4.62
N ILE A 380 -32.26 21.70 -3.80
CA ILE A 380 -31.99 22.71 -2.78
C ILE A 380 -31.13 23.78 -3.43
N TYR A 381 -31.61 25.01 -3.43
CA TYR A 381 -30.86 26.18 -3.88
C TYR A 381 -30.33 26.95 -2.67
N GLY A 382 -29.21 27.64 -2.84
CA GLY A 382 -28.53 28.45 -1.83
C GLY A 382 -27.34 27.75 -1.18
N LYS A 383 -26.55 28.52 -0.43
CA LYS A 383 -25.35 28.04 0.27
C LYS A 383 -25.72 27.29 1.55
N VAL A 384 -25.58 25.97 1.53
CA VAL A 384 -25.80 25.10 2.68
C VAL A 384 -24.46 24.55 3.16
N THR A 385 -24.12 24.74 4.42
CA THR A 385 -22.84 24.27 5.00
C THR A 385 -22.98 22.89 5.65
N TYR A 386 -24.20 22.46 5.95
CA TYR A 386 -24.48 21.20 6.64
C TYR A 386 -25.78 20.62 6.08
N LEU A 387 -25.72 19.40 5.56
CA LEU A 387 -26.89 18.70 5.04
C LEU A 387 -26.93 17.27 5.61
N GLU A 388 -28.06 16.90 6.20
CA GLU A 388 -28.39 15.50 6.45
C GLU A 388 -29.68 15.15 5.73
N CYS A 389 -29.63 14.00 5.07
CA CYS A 389 -30.70 13.44 4.27
C CYS A 389 -30.51 11.92 4.24
N GLY A 390 -31.58 11.17 3.95
CA GLY A 390 -31.50 9.73 3.81
C GLY A 390 -32.50 9.19 2.80
N TYR A 391 -32.48 7.88 2.57
CA TYR A 391 -33.34 7.21 1.58
C TYR A 391 -33.18 7.76 0.14
N LEU A 392 -31.95 8.12 -0.23
CA LEU A 392 -31.63 8.64 -1.56
C LEU A 392 -31.20 7.52 -2.52
N THR A 393 -31.57 7.65 -3.79
CA THR A 393 -31.09 6.81 -4.90
C THR A 393 -30.05 7.53 -5.77
N ALA A 394 -30.03 8.87 -5.76
CA ALA A 394 -28.95 9.68 -6.35
C ALA A 394 -28.83 11.02 -5.61
N ILE A 395 -27.62 11.58 -5.57
CA ILE A 395 -27.37 12.91 -5.01
C ILE A 395 -26.27 13.61 -5.81
N ASP A 396 -26.48 14.88 -6.13
CA ASP A 396 -25.48 15.77 -6.71
C ASP A 396 -25.26 16.96 -5.76
N VAL A 397 -24.10 16.98 -5.11
CA VAL A 397 -23.66 18.08 -4.25
C VAL A 397 -22.58 18.96 -4.89
N THR A 398 -22.21 18.68 -6.14
CA THR A 398 -21.02 19.25 -6.78
C THR A 398 -21.11 20.76 -6.99
N LYS A 399 -22.32 21.32 -7.01
CA LYS A 399 -22.58 22.76 -7.18
C LYS A 399 -22.62 23.53 -5.84
N ASN A 400 -22.45 22.86 -4.70
CA ASN A 400 -22.39 23.49 -3.37
C ASN A 400 -21.01 23.35 -2.73
N HIS A 401 -20.07 24.18 -3.16
CA HIS A 401 -18.66 24.10 -2.74
C HIS A 401 -18.41 24.47 -1.26
N VAL A 402 -19.39 25.05 -0.57
CA VAL A 402 -19.25 25.48 0.84
C VAL A 402 -19.67 24.43 1.86
N LEU A 403 -20.09 23.25 1.39
CA LEU A 403 -20.55 22.15 2.25
C LEU A 403 -19.41 21.65 3.14
N GLN A 404 -19.63 21.64 4.46
CA GLN A 404 -18.68 21.20 5.48
C GLN A 404 -19.07 19.87 6.13
N PHE A 405 -20.36 19.53 6.09
CA PHE A 405 -20.89 18.26 6.60
C PHE A 405 -21.94 17.73 5.64
N LEU A 406 -21.79 16.48 5.24
CA LEU A 406 -22.76 15.75 4.44
C LEU A 406 -23.06 14.41 5.10
N SER A 407 -24.33 14.18 5.42
CA SER A 407 -24.86 12.87 5.78
C SER A 407 -25.94 12.46 4.77
N CYS A 408 -25.71 11.37 4.05
CA CYS A 408 -26.58 10.81 3.01
C CYS A 408 -26.78 9.30 3.23
N THR A 409 -27.32 8.96 4.39
CA THR A 409 -27.30 7.60 4.96
C THR A 409 -28.58 6.83 4.69
N TRP A 410 -28.54 5.50 4.81
CA TRP A 410 -29.71 4.62 4.61
C TRP A 410 -30.39 4.84 3.25
N GLY A 411 -29.60 4.75 2.18
CA GLY A 411 -30.05 4.96 0.81
C GLY A 411 -29.79 3.74 -0.07
N SER A 412 -29.70 4.01 -1.37
CA SER A 412 -29.28 3.06 -2.40
C SER A 412 -28.36 3.74 -3.39
N LEU A 413 -27.54 4.69 -2.91
CA LEU A 413 -26.54 5.36 -3.74
C LEU A 413 -25.53 4.35 -4.24
N THR A 414 -25.32 4.32 -5.56
CA THR A 414 -24.26 3.51 -6.21
C THR A 414 -23.01 4.33 -6.49
N GLU A 415 -23.15 5.65 -6.57
CA GLU A 415 -22.08 6.62 -6.78
C GLU A 415 -22.28 7.85 -5.88
N LEU A 416 -21.18 8.53 -5.57
CA LEU A 416 -21.18 9.77 -4.78
C LEU A 416 -19.99 10.64 -5.18
N ASP A 417 -20.24 11.74 -5.88
CA ASP A 417 -19.21 12.72 -6.23
C ASP A 417 -19.16 13.86 -5.20
N VAL A 418 -18.07 13.89 -4.41
CA VAL A 418 -17.75 14.95 -3.45
C VAL A 418 -16.50 15.76 -3.85
N SER A 419 -16.04 15.62 -5.10
CA SER A 419 -14.77 16.17 -5.58
C SER A 419 -14.71 17.70 -5.55
N LYS A 420 -15.86 18.38 -5.60
CA LYS A 420 -15.99 19.84 -5.55
C LYS A 420 -16.20 20.38 -4.13
N ASN A 421 -16.52 19.52 -3.17
CA ASN A 421 -16.81 19.89 -1.79
C ASN A 421 -15.53 19.85 -0.94
N THR A 422 -14.53 20.63 -1.36
CA THR A 422 -13.19 20.65 -0.74
C THR A 422 -13.18 21.18 0.70
N ALA A 423 -14.28 21.83 1.12
CA ALA A 423 -14.50 22.30 2.49
C ALA A 423 -15.06 21.22 3.44
N LEU A 424 -15.36 19.99 2.96
CA LEU A 424 -15.91 18.92 3.79
C LEU A 424 -14.97 18.57 4.95
N LEU A 425 -15.53 18.61 6.15
CA LEU A 425 -14.92 18.22 7.42
C LEU A 425 -15.42 16.86 7.89
N ALA A 426 -16.65 16.48 7.52
CA ALA A 426 -17.23 15.17 7.82
C ALA A 426 -18.10 14.68 6.67
N LEU A 427 -17.98 13.40 6.36
CA LEU A 427 -18.78 12.71 5.37
C LEU A 427 -19.33 11.42 5.97
N GLU A 428 -20.65 11.28 5.95
CA GLU A 428 -21.39 10.12 6.41
C GLU A 428 -22.25 9.58 5.26
N CYS A 429 -21.80 8.50 4.64
CA CYS A 429 -22.47 7.84 3.52
C CYS A 429 -22.75 6.35 3.80
N GLN A 430 -22.87 5.99 5.08
CA GLN A 430 -23.13 4.61 5.49
C GLN A 430 -24.49 4.07 5.04
N ALA A 431 -24.57 2.74 4.91
CA ALA A 431 -25.77 2.01 4.47
C ALA A 431 -26.24 2.45 3.08
N ASN A 432 -25.37 2.29 2.08
CA ASN A 432 -25.64 2.53 0.66
C ASN A 432 -25.13 1.33 -0.17
N SER A 433 -24.91 1.52 -1.48
CA SER A 433 -24.41 0.50 -2.39
C SER A 433 -23.20 0.99 -3.18
N LEU A 434 -22.37 1.83 -2.55
CA LEU A 434 -21.17 2.40 -3.17
C LEU A 434 -20.13 1.31 -3.41
N THR A 435 -19.66 1.18 -4.65
CA THR A 435 -18.55 0.27 -5.01
C THR A 435 -17.19 0.98 -5.00
N GLU A 436 -17.21 2.30 -5.12
CA GLU A 436 -16.05 3.19 -5.04
C GLU A 436 -16.41 4.49 -4.30
N LEU A 437 -15.39 5.13 -3.72
CA LEU A 437 -15.52 6.42 -3.05
C LEU A 437 -14.20 7.19 -3.16
N ASP A 438 -14.18 8.27 -3.94
CA ASP A 438 -13.02 9.16 -4.06
C ASP A 438 -13.15 10.35 -3.10
N VAL A 439 -12.30 10.38 -2.07
CA VAL A 439 -12.19 11.49 -1.10
C VAL A 439 -10.88 12.28 -1.24
N SER A 440 -10.16 12.10 -2.36
CA SER A 440 -8.81 12.67 -2.57
C SER A 440 -8.78 14.21 -2.60
N LYS A 441 -9.91 14.86 -2.91
CA LYS A 441 -10.07 16.32 -2.92
C LYS A 441 -10.50 16.89 -1.57
N ASN A 442 -11.02 16.05 -0.67
CA ASN A 442 -11.54 16.45 0.64
C ASN A 442 -10.43 16.44 1.69
N ILE A 443 -9.36 17.21 1.44
CA ILE A 443 -8.15 17.22 2.27
C ILE A 443 -8.38 17.73 3.71
N ALA A 444 -9.52 18.38 3.95
CA ALA A 444 -9.93 18.89 5.27
C ALA A 444 -10.76 17.87 6.07
N LEU A 445 -11.04 16.69 5.51
CA LEU A 445 -11.91 15.66 6.09
C LEU A 445 -11.31 15.09 7.39
N LYS A 446 -12.10 15.16 8.47
CA LYS A 446 -11.74 14.69 9.82
C LYS A 446 -12.50 13.43 10.22
N ILE A 447 -13.72 13.27 9.71
CA ILE A 447 -14.62 12.14 10.01
C ILE A 447 -15.09 11.55 8.68
N LEU A 448 -14.93 10.24 8.52
CA LEU A 448 -15.44 9.50 7.36
C LEU A 448 -16.16 8.24 7.83
N TYR A 449 -17.48 8.20 7.65
CA TYR A 449 -18.29 7.00 7.84
C TYR A 449 -18.80 6.52 6.49
N CYS A 450 -18.26 5.39 6.04
CA CYS A 450 -18.62 4.75 4.78
C CYS A 450 -18.93 3.26 4.98
N ASN A 451 -19.30 2.86 6.20
CA ASN A 451 -19.65 1.48 6.51
C ASN A 451 -20.93 1.02 5.82
N GLN A 452 -21.14 -0.30 5.73
CA GLN A 452 -22.31 -0.88 5.05
C GLN A 452 -22.41 -0.41 3.59
N ASN A 453 -21.35 -0.66 2.83
CA ASN A 453 -21.25 -0.40 1.40
C ASN A 453 -20.59 -1.61 0.71
N LEU A 454 -20.20 -1.47 -0.56
CA LEU A 454 -19.59 -2.53 -1.37
C LEU A 454 -18.15 -2.16 -1.79
N LEU A 455 -17.46 -1.34 -0.99
CA LEU A 455 -16.12 -0.85 -1.30
C LEU A 455 -15.11 -2.00 -1.28
N THR A 456 -14.30 -2.11 -2.33
CA THR A 456 -13.20 -3.10 -2.42
C THR A 456 -11.83 -2.49 -2.15
N ALA A 457 -11.72 -1.16 -2.29
CA ALA A 457 -10.55 -0.37 -1.96
C ALA A 457 -10.99 1.01 -1.43
N LEU A 458 -10.14 1.65 -0.63
CA LEU A 458 -10.35 2.99 -0.11
C LEU A 458 -9.00 3.71 0.05
N ASP A 459 -8.75 4.73 -0.77
CA ASP A 459 -7.53 5.55 -0.70
C ASP A 459 -7.76 6.77 0.21
N LEU A 460 -7.00 6.83 1.31
CA LEU A 460 -7.05 7.90 2.31
C LEU A 460 -5.76 8.73 2.35
N SER A 461 -4.88 8.56 1.37
CA SER A 461 -3.54 9.14 1.35
C SER A 461 -3.52 10.68 1.37
N LYS A 462 -4.62 11.33 0.95
CA LYS A 462 -4.75 12.80 0.95
C LYS A 462 -5.44 13.34 2.20
N ASN A 463 -6.12 12.52 2.97
CA ASN A 463 -6.92 12.93 4.13
C ASN A 463 -6.06 12.93 5.41
N THR A 464 -4.96 13.67 5.39
CA THR A 464 -3.91 13.64 6.44
C THR A 464 -4.38 14.07 7.83
N VAL A 465 -5.49 14.82 7.89
CA VAL A 465 -6.11 15.31 9.14
C VAL A 465 -7.27 14.44 9.62
N LEU A 466 -7.50 13.27 9.00
CA LEU A 466 -8.53 12.32 9.39
C LEU A 466 -8.31 11.82 10.82
N ARG A 467 -9.36 11.86 11.64
CA ARG A 467 -9.35 11.47 13.05
C ARG A 467 -10.18 10.21 13.29
N GLU A 468 -11.30 10.10 12.59
CA GLU A 468 -12.23 9.01 12.74
C GLU A 468 -12.57 8.39 11.39
N LEU A 469 -12.38 7.06 11.30
CA LEU A 469 -12.71 6.26 10.13
C LEU A 469 -13.61 5.09 10.54
N VAL A 470 -14.80 5.03 9.94
CA VAL A 470 -15.72 3.90 10.08
C VAL A 470 -15.98 3.35 8.68
N CYS A 471 -15.27 2.28 8.33
CA CYS A 471 -15.35 1.59 7.04
C CYS A 471 -15.71 0.11 7.19
N CYS A 472 -16.28 -0.28 8.34
CA CYS A 472 -16.75 -1.64 8.59
C CYS A 472 -17.84 -2.10 7.60
N GLU A 473 -18.07 -3.41 7.49
CA GLU A 473 -19.09 -4.00 6.61
C GLU A 473 -18.96 -3.53 5.15
N ASN A 474 -17.79 -3.79 4.58
CA ASN A 474 -17.44 -3.55 3.18
C ASN A 474 -16.76 -4.81 2.61
N SER A 475 -16.00 -4.71 1.52
CA SER A 475 -15.22 -5.81 0.93
C SER A 475 -13.75 -5.43 0.76
N LEU A 476 -13.21 -4.60 1.67
CA LEU A 476 -11.81 -4.18 1.64
C LEU A 476 -10.89 -5.37 1.90
N THR A 477 -9.91 -5.59 1.02
CA THR A 477 -8.86 -6.61 1.20
C THR A 477 -7.58 -6.04 1.79
N SER A 478 -7.43 -4.71 1.76
CA SER A 478 -6.32 -3.97 2.34
C SER A 478 -6.80 -2.58 2.75
N LEU A 479 -6.09 -1.98 3.71
CA LEU A 479 -6.30 -0.62 4.16
C LEU A 479 -4.97 -0.07 4.65
N ASP A 480 -4.58 1.10 4.15
CA ASP A 480 -3.37 1.82 4.56
C ASP A 480 -3.76 3.16 5.15
N VAL A 481 -3.42 3.37 6.42
CA VAL A 481 -3.67 4.63 7.14
C VAL A 481 -2.38 5.40 7.49
N THR A 482 -1.28 5.11 6.81
CA THR A 482 0.07 5.68 7.11
C THR A 482 0.05 7.22 7.10
N ASN A 483 -0.72 7.82 6.19
CA ASN A 483 -0.80 9.28 6.04
C ASN A 483 -1.80 9.94 7.01
N ASN A 484 -2.65 9.17 7.69
CA ASN A 484 -3.69 9.67 8.59
C ASN A 484 -3.12 9.85 10.01
N THR A 485 -2.13 10.74 10.14
CA THR A 485 -1.33 10.92 11.37
C THR A 485 -2.11 11.43 12.59
N GLU A 486 -3.35 11.86 12.41
CA GLU A 486 -4.25 12.29 13.47
C GLU A 486 -5.30 11.23 13.85
N LEU A 487 -5.29 10.05 13.21
CA LEU A 487 -6.29 9.00 13.41
C LEU A 487 -6.30 8.51 14.85
N GLU A 488 -7.48 8.50 15.47
CA GLU A 488 -7.72 8.10 16.86
C GLU A 488 -8.78 7.01 17.00
N TYR A 489 -9.64 6.84 15.98
CA TYR A 489 -10.68 5.83 15.96
C TYR A 489 -10.77 5.19 14.58
N LEU A 490 -10.62 3.88 14.53
CA LEU A 490 -10.70 3.06 13.33
C LEU A 490 -11.67 1.90 13.57
N SER A 491 -12.73 1.83 12.78
CA SER A 491 -13.62 0.67 12.72
C SER A 491 -13.63 0.10 11.31
N CYS A 492 -13.11 -1.12 11.15
CA CYS A 492 -13.01 -1.82 9.87
C CYS A 492 -13.40 -3.31 9.94
N TYR A 493 -14.06 -3.78 11.01
CA TYR A 493 -14.63 -5.13 11.09
C TYR A 493 -15.57 -5.42 9.90
N GLY A 494 -15.85 -6.69 9.59
CA GLY A 494 -16.73 -7.02 8.46
C GLY A 494 -16.12 -6.67 7.09
N ASN A 495 -14.78 -6.73 6.97
CA ASN A 495 -14.03 -6.61 5.72
C ASN A 495 -13.26 -7.92 5.47
N GLN A 496 -12.36 -7.97 4.48
CA GLN A 496 -11.58 -9.17 4.11
C GLN A 496 -10.07 -8.97 4.33
N ILE A 497 -9.70 -8.21 5.36
CA ILE A 497 -8.31 -7.88 5.68
C ILE A 497 -7.72 -9.00 6.54
N THR A 498 -6.77 -9.75 5.98
CA THR A 498 -6.15 -10.93 6.62
C THR A 498 -4.65 -11.00 6.28
N GLY A 499 -3.90 -11.85 7.00
CA GLY A 499 -2.50 -12.15 6.69
C GLY A 499 -1.60 -10.91 6.58
N GLU A 500 -0.78 -10.83 5.51
CA GLU A 500 0.14 -9.71 5.25
C GLU A 500 -0.58 -8.35 5.14
N GLN A 501 -1.85 -8.32 4.76
CA GLN A 501 -2.58 -7.05 4.64
C GLN A 501 -3.04 -6.53 5.99
N MET A 502 -3.25 -7.42 6.96
CA MET A 502 -3.43 -7.02 8.35
C MET A 502 -2.11 -6.51 8.94
N ASP A 503 -0.96 -7.11 8.60
CA ASP A 503 0.35 -6.55 8.98
C ASP A 503 0.53 -5.14 8.41
N THR A 504 0.19 -4.93 7.14
CA THR A 504 0.23 -3.60 6.50
C THR A 504 -0.63 -2.60 7.26
N LEU A 505 -1.89 -2.95 7.56
CA LEU A 505 -2.80 -2.08 8.31
C LEU A 505 -2.25 -1.74 9.70
N VAL A 506 -1.87 -2.76 10.49
CA VAL A 506 -1.33 -2.57 11.85
C VAL A 506 -0.02 -1.77 11.83
N ASN A 507 0.84 -1.99 10.84
CA ASN A 507 2.08 -1.21 10.67
C ASN A 507 1.82 0.23 10.23
N SER A 508 0.73 0.49 9.52
CA SER A 508 0.32 1.84 9.12
C SER A 508 -0.35 2.65 10.24
N LEU A 509 -0.84 2.00 11.30
CA LEU A 509 -1.41 2.69 12.47
C LEU A 509 -0.40 3.70 13.04
N VAL A 510 -0.87 4.92 13.32
CA VAL A 510 -0.05 5.97 13.93
C VAL A 510 0.38 5.58 15.34
N ASN A 511 1.63 5.84 15.71
CA ASN A 511 2.06 5.72 17.11
C ASN A 511 1.43 6.84 17.94
N ARG A 512 0.65 6.47 18.97
CA ARG A 512 -0.07 7.39 19.86
C ARG A 512 0.57 7.52 21.25
N ASP A 513 1.87 7.25 21.39
CA ASP A 513 2.62 7.50 22.61
C ASP A 513 2.50 8.98 23.03
N GLY A 514 2.14 9.22 24.30
CA GLY A 514 1.90 10.55 24.84
C GLY A 514 0.59 11.23 24.36
N LYS A 515 -0.23 10.56 23.54
CA LYS A 515 -1.59 10.97 23.18
C LYS A 515 -2.64 10.13 23.93
N THR A 516 -3.92 10.50 23.79
CA THR A 516 -5.03 9.63 24.19
C THR A 516 -4.99 8.33 23.40
N GLN A 517 -5.24 7.22 24.10
CA GLN A 517 -5.25 5.88 23.51
C GLN A 517 -6.27 5.81 22.36
N GLY A 518 -5.87 5.21 21.25
CA GLY A 518 -6.76 5.02 20.08
C GLY A 518 -7.65 3.78 20.22
N TYR A 519 -8.68 3.68 19.39
CA TYR A 519 -9.57 2.52 19.32
C TYR A 519 -9.54 1.88 17.92
N PHE A 520 -9.32 0.56 17.88
CA PHE A 520 -9.24 -0.22 16.66
C PHE A 520 -10.23 -1.39 16.71
N TYR A 521 -11.40 -1.19 16.09
CA TYR A 521 -12.47 -2.18 15.97
C TYR A 521 -12.28 -2.99 14.68
N VAL A 522 -11.82 -4.23 14.81
CA VAL A 522 -11.35 -5.03 13.66
C VAL A 522 -12.04 -6.37 13.51
N HIS A 523 -12.68 -6.87 14.58
CA HIS A 523 -13.24 -8.21 14.64
C HIS A 523 -14.76 -8.20 14.87
N ASP A 524 -15.44 -9.13 14.21
CA ASP A 524 -16.84 -9.46 14.43
C ASP A 524 -16.90 -10.95 14.84
N PRO A 525 -17.30 -11.27 16.08
CA PRO A 525 -17.38 -12.66 16.55
C PRO A 525 -18.38 -13.52 15.77
N ASP A 526 -19.46 -12.92 15.27
CA ASP A 526 -20.51 -13.63 14.53
C ASP A 526 -20.13 -13.84 13.06
N ASN A 527 -19.25 -12.98 12.52
CA ASN A 527 -18.79 -13.05 11.13
C ASN A 527 -17.31 -12.60 10.97
N PRO A 528 -16.34 -13.45 11.35
CA PRO A 528 -14.92 -13.09 11.48
C PRO A 528 -14.19 -13.03 10.13
N THR A 529 -14.59 -12.08 9.29
CA THR A 529 -14.11 -11.92 7.91
C THR A 529 -12.74 -11.23 7.82
N ASN A 530 -12.42 -10.37 8.80
CA ASN A 530 -11.05 -9.97 9.08
C ASN A 530 -10.40 -10.97 10.03
N VAL A 531 -9.10 -11.21 9.86
CA VAL A 531 -8.32 -12.07 10.75
C VAL A 531 -7.10 -11.27 11.23
N ILE A 532 -7.06 -11.01 12.53
CA ILE A 532 -5.94 -10.38 13.20
C ILE A 532 -5.35 -11.36 14.22
N THR A 533 -4.04 -11.55 14.16
CA THR A 533 -3.32 -12.50 15.03
C THR A 533 -2.97 -11.87 16.36
N LYS A 534 -2.69 -12.67 17.40
CA LYS A 534 -2.22 -12.14 18.69
C LYS A 534 -0.96 -11.27 18.56
N GLU A 535 -0.02 -11.65 17.70
CA GLU A 535 1.18 -10.85 17.44
C GLU A 535 0.84 -9.49 16.82
N GLN A 536 -0.11 -9.47 15.88
CA GLN A 536 -0.59 -8.23 15.26
C GLN A 536 -1.35 -7.34 16.25
N VAL A 537 -2.14 -7.93 17.15
CA VAL A 537 -2.77 -7.20 18.27
C VAL A 537 -1.71 -6.52 19.12
N LEU A 538 -0.66 -7.24 19.55
CA LEU A 538 0.43 -6.66 20.33
C LEU A 538 1.15 -5.52 19.60
N LYS A 539 1.35 -5.62 18.27
CA LYS A 539 1.91 -4.53 17.46
C LYS A 539 1.04 -3.27 17.49
N ALA A 540 -0.29 -3.41 17.43
CA ALA A 540 -1.22 -2.28 17.56
C ALA A 540 -1.22 -1.70 18.99
N GLU A 541 -1.23 -2.56 20.01
CA GLU A 541 -1.21 -2.15 21.42
C GLU A 541 0.08 -1.40 21.79
N ASN A 542 1.22 -1.84 21.27
CA ASN A 542 2.51 -1.15 21.41
C ASN A 542 2.54 0.25 20.79
N LYS A 543 1.57 0.57 19.93
CA LYS A 543 1.37 1.92 19.37
C LYS A 543 0.29 2.71 20.12
N ASN A 544 -0.11 2.24 21.31
CA ASN A 544 -1.15 2.81 22.16
C ASN A 544 -2.56 2.81 21.50
N TRP A 545 -2.91 1.69 20.85
CA TRP A 545 -4.27 1.38 20.37
C TRP A 545 -4.92 0.29 21.23
N ARG A 546 -6.23 0.36 21.45
CA ARG A 546 -7.02 -0.77 21.97
C ARG A 546 -7.64 -1.53 20.82
N VAL A 547 -7.29 -2.80 20.69
CA VAL A 547 -7.94 -3.69 19.72
C VAL A 547 -9.23 -4.24 20.30
N LYS A 548 -10.32 -4.13 19.54
CA LYS A 548 -11.67 -4.45 19.99
C LYS A 548 -12.47 -5.25 18.96
N ASP A 549 -13.42 -6.01 19.47
CA ASP A 549 -14.53 -6.55 18.69
C ASP A 549 -15.64 -5.51 18.47
N ILE A 550 -16.64 -5.84 17.65
CA ILE A 550 -17.81 -5.00 17.35
C ILE A 550 -18.59 -4.57 18.60
N ASP A 551 -18.65 -5.43 19.62
CA ASP A 551 -19.34 -5.16 20.90
C ASP A 551 -18.53 -4.24 21.82
N GLY A 552 -17.28 -3.95 21.46
CA GLY A 552 -16.37 -3.07 22.19
C GLY A 552 -15.60 -3.76 23.31
N ASN A 553 -15.62 -5.09 23.39
CA ASN A 553 -14.75 -5.87 24.26
C ASN A 553 -13.32 -5.87 23.72
N ALA A 554 -12.34 -6.11 24.59
CA ALA A 554 -10.97 -6.31 24.15
C ALA A 554 -10.87 -7.62 23.35
N TYR A 555 -10.19 -7.57 22.20
CA TYR A 555 -9.98 -8.73 21.35
C TYR A 555 -8.50 -9.07 21.27
N GLU A 556 -8.14 -10.27 21.73
CA GLU A 556 -6.73 -10.69 21.83
C GLU A 556 -6.13 -11.14 20.50
N GLY A 557 -6.95 -11.33 19.46
CA GLY A 557 -6.53 -11.90 18.18
C GLY A 557 -6.56 -13.43 18.16
N VAL A 558 -6.46 -13.99 16.96
CA VAL A 558 -6.36 -15.44 16.77
C VAL A 558 -4.93 -15.93 17.03
N GLU A 559 -4.81 -17.10 17.64
CA GLU A 559 -3.53 -17.80 17.73
C GLU A 559 -3.19 -18.36 16.34
N VAL A 560 -1.96 -18.17 15.88
CA VAL A 560 -1.48 -18.81 14.65
C VAL A 560 -0.54 -19.93 15.03
N PHE A 561 -1.02 -21.16 14.87
CA PHE A 561 -0.18 -22.33 15.05
C PHE A 561 0.86 -22.39 13.94
N LYS A 562 2.13 -22.47 14.32
CA LYS A 562 3.24 -22.67 13.39
C LYS A 562 4.41 -23.37 14.04
N MET A 563 5.21 -24.03 13.22
CA MET A 563 6.47 -24.65 13.62
C MET A 563 7.45 -24.63 12.46
N THR A 564 8.74 -24.68 12.77
CA THR A 564 9.80 -24.49 11.77
C THR A 564 10.80 -25.63 11.83
N LEU A 565 11.13 -26.18 10.66
CA LEU A 565 12.10 -27.26 10.51
C LEU A 565 13.28 -26.73 9.71
N THR A 566 14.49 -26.79 10.26
CA THR A 566 15.72 -26.41 9.57
C THR A 566 16.57 -27.64 9.30
N THR A 567 16.91 -27.89 8.04
CA THR A 567 17.69 -29.04 7.56
C THR A 567 19.01 -28.63 6.93
N SER A 568 20.01 -29.52 7.01
CA SER A 568 21.25 -29.38 6.24
C SER A 568 21.12 -29.84 4.79
N ARG A 569 19.95 -30.35 4.36
CA ARG A 569 19.69 -30.74 2.97
C ARG A 569 19.78 -29.54 2.03
N SER A 570 20.11 -29.80 0.78
CA SER A 570 20.19 -28.77 -0.26
C SER A 570 18.79 -28.41 -0.76
N VAL A 571 18.59 -27.15 -1.17
CA VAL A 571 17.37 -26.73 -1.85
C VAL A 571 17.14 -27.62 -3.09
N GLY A 572 15.91 -28.10 -3.27
CA GLY A 572 15.53 -29.06 -4.30
C GLY A 572 15.61 -30.53 -3.88
N GLU A 573 16.19 -30.84 -2.73
CA GLU A 573 16.06 -32.17 -2.11
C GLU A 573 14.71 -32.33 -1.41
N SER A 574 14.34 -33.56 -1.08
CA SER A 574 13.08 -33.84 -0.38
C SER A 574 13.29 -34.09 1.11
N ILE A 575 12.30 -33.78 1.92
CA ILE A 575 12.13 -34.25 3.30
C ILE A 575 10.88 -35.12 3.39
N SER A 576 10.88 -36.14 4.24
CA SER A 576 9.73 -37.02 4.47
C SER A 576 9.05 -36.61 5.77
N LEU A 577 7.77 -36.24 5.71
CA LEU A 577 7.01 -35.83 6.90
C LEU A 577 5.74 -36.68 7.02
N TYR A 578 5.43 -37.08 8.24
CA TYR A 578 4.09 -37.50 8.67
C TYR A 578 3.49 -36.35 9.47
N ILE A 579 2.29 -35.92 9.10
CA ILE A 579 1.57 -34.85 9.80
C ILE A 579 0.18 -35.36 10.10
N PHE A 580 -0.27 -35.19 11.34
CA PHE A 580 -1.66 -35.41 11.73
C PHE A 580 -2.24 -34.16 12.37
N ALA A 581 -3.47 -33.85 11.98
CA ALA A 581 -4.27 -32.76 12.53
C ALA A 581 -5.73 -33.22 12.57
N ASP A 582 -6.47 -32.73 13.56
CA ASP A 582 -7.90 -32.99 13.68
C ASP A 582 -8.64 -32.56 12.40
N TYR A 583 -9.69 -33.30 12.03
CA TYR A 583 -10.42 -33.06 10.77
C TYR A 583 -10.91 -31.61 10.60
N ALA A 584 -11.28 -30.95 11.71
CA ALA A 584 -11.73 -29.56 11.71
C ALA A 584 -10.60 -28.54 11.44
N ASP A 585 -9.35 -28.91 11.71
CA ASP A 585 -8.19 -28.03 11.61
C ASP A 585 -7.41 -28.22 10.29
N GLN A 586 -7.60 -29.36 9.60
CA GLN A 586 -6.83 -29.74 8.41
C GLN A 586 -6.87 -28.72 7.26
N THR A 587 -7.94 -27.95 7.11
CA THR A 587 -8.05 -26.91 6.07
C THR A 587 -7.07 -25.75 6.26
N ASP A 588 -6.68 -25.52 7.51
CA ASP A 588 -5.79 -24.42 7.90
C ASP A 588 -4.31 -24.84 7.92
N VAL A 589 -4.03 -26.14 7.82
CA VAL A 589 -2.66 -26.65 7.79
C VAL A 589 -2.08 -26.57 6.37
N TRP A 590 -0.87 -26.02 6.26
CA TRP A 590 -0.08 -25.96 5.02
C TRP A 590 1.41 -25.85 5.32
N ILE A 591 2.26 -26.17 4.35
CA ILE A 591 3.72 -26.17 4.49
C ILE A 591 4.33 -25.15 3.55
N ASP A 592 4.88 -24.08 4.10
CA ASP A 592 5.70 -23.10 3.40
C ASP A 592 7.06 -23.73 3.09
N LEU A 593 7.19 -24.31 1.89
CA LEU A 593 8.35 -25.08 1.47
C LEU A 593 9.52 -24.19 1.06
N ASN A 594 9.27 -22.94 0.72
CA ASN A 594 10.29 -21.97 0.30
C ASN A 594 10.53 -20.86 1.34
N ASN A 595 9.79 -20.89 2.45
CA ASN A 595 9.87 -19.98 3.60
C ASN A 595 9.66 -18.51 3.22
N ASN A 596 8.73 -18.24 2.31
CA ASN A 596 8.39 -16.88 1.85
C ASN A 596 7.20 -16.26 2.61
N GLY A 597 6.56 -17.00 3.52
CA GLY A 597 5.39 -16.58 4.29
C GLY A 597 4.07 -16.63 3.53
N LYS A 598 4.05 -17.17 2.30
CA LYS A 598 2.90 -17.19 1.40
C LYS A 598 2.55 -18.62 1.04
N LYS A 599 1.25 -18.91 1.01
CA LYS A 599 0.73 -20.21 0.62
C LYS A 599 0.75 -20.36 -0.91
N ASP A 600 1.84 -20.90 -1.43
CA ASP A 600 2.04 -21.11 -2.87
C ASP A 600 1.31 -22.38 -3.39
N PRO A 601 1.03 -22.49 -4.70
CA PRO A 601 0.43 -23.69 -5.27
C PRO A 601 1.27 -24.95 -4.98
N GLY A 602 0.64 -25.96 -4.37
CA GLY A 602 1.27 -27.23 -3.99
C GLY A 602 1.62 -27.34 -2.50
N GLU A 603 1.69 -26.23 -1.77
CA GLU A 603 2.04 -26.18 -0.35
C GLU A 603 0.90 -26.60 0.60
N ASN A 604 -0.29 -26.77 0.06
CA ASN A 604 -1.48 -27.28 0.75
C ASN A 604 -1.75 -28.76 0.46
N GLU A 605 -0.91 -29.44 -0.33
CA GLU A 605 -1.11 -30.84 -0.66
C GLU A 605 -0.59 -31.77 0.45
N ILE A 606 -1.04 -31.58 1.69
CA ILE A 606 -0.66 -32.43 2.81
C ILE A 606 -1.44 -33.75 2.76
N VAL A 607 -0.75 -34.87 3.01
CA VAL A 607 -1.39 -36.18 3.19
C VAL A 607 -1.42 -36.47 4.68
N PHE A 608 -2.53 -36.13 5.34
CA PHE A 608 -2.66 -36.36 6.78
C PHE A 608 -2.66 -37.85 7.13
N GLY A 609 -2.00 -38.19 8.23
CA GLY A 609 -1.94 -39.55 8.74
C GLY A 609 -1.11 -40.53 7.89
N ASN A 610 -0.31 -40.04 6.93
CA ASN A 610 0.63 -40.85 6.15
C ASN A 610 1.91 -40.05 5.86
N TYR A 611 3.01 -40.76 5.56
CA TYR A 611 4.23 -40.12 5.12
C TYR A 611 4.12 -39.58 3.70
N LYS A 612 4.60 -38.36 3.48
CA LYS A 612 4.80 -37.77 2.15
C LYS A 612 6.17 -37.11 2.07
N ASN A 613 6.79 -37.26 0.89
CA ASN A 613 8.01 -36.53 0.54
C ASN A 613 7.66 -35.16 -0.02
N TYR A 614 8.28 -34.12 0.52
CA TYR A 614 8.14 -32.73 0.09
C TYR A 614 9.48 -32.20 -0.37
N THR A 615 9.53 -31.66 -1.59
CA THR A 615 10.73 -31.00 -2.12
C THR A 615 10.85 -29.61 -1.52
N ILE A 616 11.96 -29.32 -0.84
CA ILE A 616 12.16 -28.05 -0.15
C ILE A 616 12.67 -26.97 -1.11
N GLY A 617 12.06 -25.79 -1.06
CA GLY A 617 12.52 -24.56 -1.72
C GLY A 617 13.50 -23.75 -0.87
N ALA A 618 13.58 -24.03 0.43
CA ALA A 618 14.49 -23.43 1.39
C ALA A 618 14.98 -24.47 2.41
N GLN A 619 16.13 -24.21 3.05
CA GLN A 619 16.67 -25.10 4.10
C GLN A 619 15.90 -25.01 5.41
N THR A 620 15.17 -23.93 5.61
CA THR A 620 14.19 -23.77 6.69
C THR A 620 12.83 -23.76 6.03
N ILE A 621 11.89 -24.55 6.55
CA ILE A 621 10.50 -24.56 6.09
C ILE A 621 9.57 -24.31 7.29
N THR A 622 8.39 -23.76 7.04
CA THR A 622 7.42 -23.49 8.09
C THR A 622 6.15 -24.29 7.85
N ILE A 623 5.69 -25.03 8.86
CA ILE A 623 4.38 -25.67 8.85
C ILE A 623 3.44 -24.75 9.62
N TYR A 624 2.39 -24.30 8.96
CA TYR A 624 1.31 -23.50 9.56
C TYR A 624 0.11 -24.40 9.86
N GLY A 625 -0.71 -23.99 10.82
CA GLY A 625 -1.92 -24.69 11.23
C GLY A 625 -1.71 -25.60 12.43
N LYS A 626 -2.83 -26.03 13.02
CA LYS A 626 -2.87 -26.77 14.27
C LYS A 626 -2.54 -28.25 14.02
N VAL A 627 -1.35 -28.69 14.44
CA VAL A 627 -0.86 -30.06 14.24
C VAL A 627 -0.70 -30.74 15.59
N THR A 628 -1.27 -31.94 15.77
CA THR A 628 -1.15 -32.69 17.02
C THR A 628 -0.01 -33.71 16.96
N ASP A 629 0.29 -34.25 15.77
CA ASP A 629 1.30 -35.30 15.63
C ASP A 629 2.24 -34.95 14.47
N LEU A 630 3.55 -34.98 14.75
CA LEU A 630 4.58 -34.74 13.76
C LEU A 630 5.64 -35.85 13.81
N ASP A 631 5.83 -36.54 12.68
CA ASP A 631 7.07 -37.28 12.43
C ASP A 631 7.91 -36.59 11.37
N CYS A 632 9.05 -36.10 11.81
CA CYS A 632 10.09 -35.48 10.99
C CYS A 632 11.43 -36.23 11.07
N SER A 633 11.40 -37.51 11.39
CA SER A 633 12.58 -38.38 11.51
C SER A 633 13.33 -38.54 10.19
N GLY A 634 14.66 -38.66 10.26
CA GLY A 634 15.51 -39.00 9.11
C GLY A 634 15.66 -37.89 8.06
N ASN A 635 15.54 -36.61 8.47
CA ASN A 635 15.53 -35.46 7.56
C ASN A 635 16.77 -34.56 7.64
N ASN A 636 17.83 -34.97 8.36
CA ASN A 636 19.02 -34.17 8.60
C ASN A 636 18.69 -32.80 9.21
N LEU A 637 17.69 -32.74 10.08
CA LEU A 637 17.32 -31.51 10.77
C LEU A 637 18.45 -31.07 11.69
N THR A 638 18.88 -29.82 11.59
CA THR A 638 19.85 -29.18 12.46
C THR A 638 19.20 -28.32 13.53
N ALA A 639 17.95 -27.87 13.30
CA ALA A 639 17.12 -27.20 14.30
C ALA A 639 15.63 -27.54 14.07
N LEU A 640 14.87 -27.51 15.17
CA LEU A 640 13.43 -27.74 15.20
C LEU A 640 12.80 -26.77 16.19
N ASP A 641 12.00 -25.82 15.69
CA ASP A 641 11.28 -24.84 16.51
C ASP A 641 9.79 -25.20 16.54
N LEU A 642 9.32 -25.61 17.72
CA LEU A 642 7.94 -26.03 17.96
C LEU A 642 7.15 -25.00 18.80
N THR A 643 7.75 -23.86 19.12
CA THR A 643 7.24 -22.91 20.11
C THR A 643 5.87 -22.35 19.76
N GLY A 644 5.57 -22.23 18.45
CA GLY A 644 4.28 -21.78 17.93
C GLY A 644 3.21 -22.87 17.76
N ASN A 645 3.51 -24.15 18.03
CA ASN A 645 2.54 -25.26 17.94
C ASN A 645 2.36 -25.93 19.31
N ASN A 646 1.80 -25.19 20.26
CA ASN A 646 1.67 -25.62 21.66
C ASN A 646 0.68 -26.77 21.92
N VAL A 647 -0.06 -27.22 20.90
CA VAL A 647 -1.02 -28.33 20.97
C VAL A 647 -0.42 -29.70 20.58
N LEU A 648 0.89 -29.77 20.30
CA LEU A 648 1.54 -31.01 19.87
C LEU A 648 1.48 -32.08 20.98
N GLN A 649 1.00 -33.27 20.62
CA GLN A 649 0.77 -34.43 21.48
C GLN A 649 1.81 -35.54 21.24
N GLU A 650 2.22 -35.72 19.99
CA GLU A 650 3.23 -36.70 19.58
C GLU A 650 4.32 -36.07 18.73
N LEU A 651 5.58 -36.32 19.11
CA LEU A 651 6.74 -35.86 18.35
C LEU A 651 7.70 -37.02 18.09
N MET A 652 7.96 -37.28 16.80
CA MET A 652 9.01 -38.18 16.34
C MET A 652 10.01 -37.38 15.51
N CYS A 653 11.23 -37.22 16.02
CA CYS A 653 12.30 -36.44 15.39
C CYS A 653 13.63 -37.22 15.32
N SER A 654 13.53 -38.54 15.25
CA SER A 654 14.65 -39.48 15.30
C SER A 654 15.60 -39.34 14.11
N GLY A 655 16.89 -39.65 14.28
CA GLY A 655 17.83 -39.73 13.15
C GLY A 655 18.07 -38.39 12.44
N ASN A 656 18.17 -37.33 13.21
CA ASN A 656 18.48 -35.97 12.75
C ASN A 656 19.85 -35.54 13.31
N SER A 657 20.16 -34.24 13.29
CA SER A 657 21.40 -33.67 13.80
C SER A 657 21.12 -32.56 14.82
N LEU A 658 20.04 -32.73 15.61
CA LEU A 658 19.64 -31.79 16.64
C LEU A 658 20.65 -31.82 17.79
N THR A 659 21.12 -30.63 18.20
CA THR A 659 21.99 -30.47 19.38
C THR A 659 21.22 -29.93 20.60
N GLU A 660 20.07 -29.32 20.34
CA GLU A 660 19.08 -28.84 21.30
C GLU A 660 17.67 -29.19 20.81
N LEU A 661 16.75 -29.32 21.77
CA LEU A 661 15.33 -29.53 21.52
C LEU A 661 14.55 -28.85 22.65
N ASP A 662 13.88 -27.74 22.32
CA ASP A 662 12.98 -27.05 23.24
C ASP A 662 11.53 -27.47 22.99
N ILE A 663 10.94 -28.14 23.99
CA ILE A 663 9.55 -28.60 24.00
C ILE A 663 8.78 -28.02 25.18
N SER A 664 9.24 -26.91 25.76
CA SER A 664 8.67 -26.32 26.96
C SER A 664 7.25 -25.77 26.77
N ASN A 665 6.87 -25.41 25.54
CA ASN A 665 5.52 -24.98 25.17
C ASN A 665 4.58 -26.14 24.80
N ASN A 666 5.11 -27.35 24.60
CA ASN A 666 4.32 -28.53 24.18
C ASN A 666 3.86 -29.31 25.43
N THR A 667 3.05 -28.67 26.27
CA THR A 667 2.61 -29.22 27.56
C THR A 667 1.66 -30.42 27.43
N ASP A 668 1.09 -30.60 26.24
CA ASP A 668 0.21 -31.72 25.90
C ASP A 668 0.95 -32.94 25.33
N LEU A 669 2.28 -32.88 25.22
CA LEU A 669 3.10 -33.96 24.69
C LEU A 669 3.06 -35.19 25.61
N TRP A 670 2.57 -36.32 25.08
CA TRP A 670 2.50 -37.60 25.79
C TRP A 670 3.45 -38.66 25.18
N ILE A 671 3.90 -38.48 23.94
CA ILE A 671 4.94 -39.29 23.29
C ILE A 671 6.08 -38.40 22.76
N LEU A 672 7.32 -38.75 23.10
CA LEU A 672 8.53 -38.18 22.51
C LEU A 672 9.49 -39.27 22.03
N TYR A 673 9.75 -39.31 20.72
CA TYR A 673 10.84 -40.05 20.11
C TYR A 673 11.87 -39.07 19.54
N CYS A 674 13.03 -38.96 20.19
CA CYS A 674 14.17 -38.18 19.71
C CYS A 674 15.52 -38.94 19.64
N PRO A 675 15.57 -40.28 19.40
CA PRO A 675 16.84 -40.99 19.34
C PRO A 675 17.69 -40.64 18.12
N TYR A 676 18.97 -41.02 18.15
CA TYR A 676 19.92 -40.78 17.06
C TYR A 676 20.04 -39.30 16.70
N ASN A 677 20.26 -38.47 17.72
CA ASN A 677 20.55 -37.04 17.57
C ASN A 677 21.89 -36.74 18.29
N SER A 678 22.14 -35.47 18.64
CA SER A 678 23.33 -35.05 19.38
C SER A 678 22.94 -34.18 20.58
N LEU A 679 21.80 -34.48 21.22
CA LEU A 679 21.29 -33.74 22.37
C LEU A 679 22.22 -33.95 23.57
N SER A 680 22.73 -32.86 24.14
CA SER A 680 23.54 -32.89 25.37
C SER A 680 22.71 -32.68 26.64
N THR A 681 21.54 -32.07 26.48
CA THR A 681 20.54 -31.83 27.53
C THR A 681 19.14 -32.00 26.96
N LEU A 682 18.20 -32.43 27.81
CA LEU A 682 16.77 -32.51 27.47
C LEU A 682 15.95 -32.07 28.68
N ASN A 683 15.25 -30.94 28.58
CA ASN A 683 14.43 -30.41 29.66
C ASN A 683 12.97 -30.85 29.50
N LEU A 684 12.49 -31.66 30.45
CA LEU A 684 11.16 -32.28 30.41
C LEU A 684 10.19 -31.72 31.47
N THR A 685 10.60 -30.66 32.18
CA THR A 685 9.89 -30.16 33.38
C THR A 685 8.48 -29.64 33.09
N LYS A 686 8.15 -29.33 31.84
CA LYS A 686 6.82 -28.85 31.40
C LYS A 686 5.95 -29.93 30.77
N ASN A 687 6.54 -31.05 30.35
CA ASN A 687 5.86 -32.13 29.63
C ASN A 687 5.30 -33.15 30.63
N THR A 688 4.49 -32.70 31.60
CA THR A 688 4.04 -33.52 32.73
C THR A 688 3.12 -34.68 32.32
N GLN A 689 2.60 -34.66 31.09
CA GLN A 689 1.76 -35.70 30.50
C GLN A 689 2.55 -36.77 29.75
N LEU A 690 3.88 -36.66 29.68
CA LEU A 690 4.75 -37.61 28.97
C LEU A 690 4.61 -39.03 29.54
N ALA A 691 4.11 -39.95 28.71
CA ALA A 691 3.92 -41.36 29.04
C ALA A 691 4.99 -42.25 28.38
N PHE A 692 5.50 -41.83 27.22
CA PHE A 692 6.51 -42.57 26.46
C PHE A 692 7.67 -41.65 26.07
N LEU A 693 8.87 -41.97 26.53
CA LEU A 693 10.08 -41.23 26.22
C LEU A 693 11.17 -42.13 25.64
N TYR A 694 11.56 -41.84 24.40
CA TYR A 694 12.67 -42.48 23.73
C TYR A 694 13.71 -41.42 23.34
N CYS A 695 14.79 -41.35 24.10
CA CYS A 695 15.89 -40.39 23.91
C CYS A 695 17.26 -41.09 23.85
N TYR A 696 17.29 -42.36 23.48
CA TYR A 696 18.50 -43.16 23.37
C TYR A 696 19.42 -42.69 22.21
N ASP A 697 20.68 -43.13 22.18
CA ASP A 697 21.67 -42.72 21.16
C ASP A 697 21.78 -41.18 21.04
N ASN A 698 22.07 -40.53 22.17
CA ASN A 698 22.32 -39.08 22.28
C ASN A 698 23.57 -38.84 23.15
N LEU A 699 23.80 -37.59 23.57
CA LEU A 699 24.96 -37.19 24.38
C LEU A 699 24.55 -36.72 25.79
N LEU A 700 23.41 -37.22 26.30
CA LEU A 700 22.88 -36.80 27.60
C LEU A 700 23.80 -37.27 28.72
N THR A 701 24.17 -36.34 29.60
CA THR A 701 24.97 -36.63 30.81
C THR A 701 24.12 -36.67 32.09
N THR A 702 22.94 -36.04 32.02
CA THR A 702 21.91 -36.04 33.07
C THR A 702 20.55 -36.09 32.40
N LEU A 703 19.56 -36.64 33.10
CA LEU A 703 18.17 -36.68 32.66
C LEU A 703 17.27 -36.58 33.89
N ASP A 704 16.48 -35.51 33.97
CA ASP A 704 15.50 -35.30 35.04
C ASP A 704 14.11 -35.64 34.52
N VAL A 705 13.54 -36.73 35.04
CA VAL A 705 12.18 -37.20 34.75
C VAL A 705 11.23 -37.03 35.93
N SER A 706 11.61 -36.23 36.94
CA SER A 706 10.89 -36.12 38.22
C SER A 706 9.48 -35.52 38.10
N GLN A 707 9.21 -34.75 37.04
CA GLN A 707 7.90 -34.14 36.76
C GLN A 707 7.02 -34.98 35.83
N ASN A 708 7.58 -36.01 35.19
CA ASN A 708 6.88 -36.85 34.21
C ASN A 708 6.22 -38.04 34.92
N ILE A 709 5.32 -37.75 35.86
CA ILE A 709 4.71 -38.75 36.75
C ILE A 709 3.86 -39.80 36.02
N ALA A 710 3.44 -39.50 34.78
CA ALA A 710 2.69 -40.39 33.91
C ALA A 710 3.57 -41.36 33.10
N LEU A 711 4.90 -41.29 33.23
CA LEU A 711 5.84 -42.05 32.41
C LEU A 711 5.69 -43.57 32.62
N MET A 712 5.37 -44.27 31.54
CA MET A 712 5.18 -45.73 31.48
C MET A 712 6.40 -46.42 30.86
N GLU A 713 7.02 -45.80 29.85
CA GLU A 713 8.22 -46.33 29.20
C GLU A 713 9.30 -45.25 29.08
N LEU A 714 10.52 -45.61 29.51
CA LEU A 714 11.70 -44.77 29.42
C LEU A 714 12.84 -45.52 28.72
N HIS A 715 13.20 -45.05 27.53
CA HIS A 715 14.38 -45.49 26.79
C HIS A 715 15.40 -44.36 26.72
N CYS A 716 16.39 -44.43 27.61
CA CYS A 716 17.50 -43.48 27.70
C CYS A 716 18.86 -44.18 27.57
N ASP A 717 18.88 -45.35 26.94
CA ASP A 717 20.07 -46.14 26.65
C ASP A 717 21.04 -45.43 25.69
N GLU A 718 22.28 -45.94 25.57
CA GLU A 718 23.34 -45.41 24.70
C GLU A 718 23.50 -43.87 24.83
N ASN A 719 23.71 -43.42 26.07
CA ASN A 719 23.96 -42.04 26.44
C ASN A 719 25.19 -41.98 27.37
N SER A 720 25.40 -40.89 28.11
CA SER A 720 26.49 -40.74 29.08
C SER A 720 25.97 -40.46 30.50
N LEU A 721 24.81 -41.00 30.85
CA LEU A 721 24.20 -40.81 32.17
C LEU A 721 25.07 -41.48 33.24
N THR A 722 25.40 -40.75 34.30
CA THR A 722 26.14 -41.28 35.46
C THR A 722 25.23 -41.63 36.64
N SER A 723 24.01 -41.10 36.62
CA SER A 723 22.95 -41.33 37.60
C SER A 723 21.59 -41.20 36.92
N LEU A 724 20.60 -41.92 37.44
CA LEU A 724 19.21 -41.78 37.05
C LEU A 724 18.32 -42.02 38.28
N ASP A 725 17.30 -41.20 38.45
CA ASP A 725 16.32 -41.32 39.53
C ASP A 725 14.92 -41.36 38.91
N VAL A 726 14.19 -42.44 39.16
CA VAL A 726 12.82 -42.65 38.68
C VAL A 726 11.79 -42.73 39.82
N THR A 727 12.11 -42.16 40.99
CA THR A 727 11.29 -42.27 42.21
C THR A 727 9.85 -41.78 42.01
N ASN A 728 9.65 -40.74 41.19
CA ASN A 728 8.34 -40.13 40.95
C ASN A 728 7.57 -40.78 39.78
N ASN A 729 8.20 -41.66 38.99
CA ASN A 729 7.59 -42.28 37.81
C ASN A 729 6.86 -43.57 38.24
N THR A 730 5.80 -43.42 39.03
CA THR A 730 5.11 -44.56 39.69
C THR A 730 4.36 -45.47 38.73
N GLU A 731 4.16 -45.05 37.49
CA GLU A 731 3.55 -45.87 36.43
C GLU A 731 4.58 -46.58 35.53
N LEU A 732 5.90 -46.40 35.77
CA LEU A 732 6.94 -46.94 34.91
C LEU A 732 6.91 -48.48 34.85
N GLU A 733 6.85 -49.02 33.64
CA GLU A 733 6.77 -50.44 33.32
C GLU A 733 8.01 -50.95 32.58
N VAL A 734 8.62 -50.09 31.77
CA VAL A 734 9.82 -50.39 30.99
C VAL A 734 10.88 -49.32 31.23
N LEU A 735 12.07 -49.75 31.61
CA LEU A 735 13.24 -48.91 31.73
C LEU A 735 14.40 -49.52 30.91
N CYS A 736 14.80 -48.83 29.86
CA CYS A 736 16.00 -49.12 29.09
C CYS A 736 17.05 -48.05 29.33
N CYS A 737 18.16 -48.43 29.96
CA CYS A 737 19.24 -47.51 30.28
C CYS A 737 20.64 -48.11 30.08
N TYR A 738 20.79 -49.25 29.40
CA TYR A 738 22.11 -49.81 29.05
C TYR A 738 22.95 -48.80 28.22
N GLY A 739 24.25 -49.05 28.06
CA GLY A 739 25.11 -48.12 27.29
C GLY A 739 25.29 -46.75 27.96
N ASN A 740 25.02 -46.63 29.26
CA ASN A 740 25.30 -45.45 30.09
C ASN A 740 26.48 -45.71 31.05
N GLN A 741 26.75 -44.84 32.03
CA GLN A 741 27.87 -44.96 32.97
C GLN A 741 27.37 -45.09 34.43
N ILE A 742 26.22 -45.72 34.64
CA ILE A 742 25.58 -45.89 35.95
C ILE A 742 26.21 -47.10 36.64
N THR A 743 26.93 -46.84 37.74
CA THR A 743 27.69 -47.86 38.47
C THR A 743 27.67 -47.58 39.99
N GLY A 744 28.06 -48.57 40.80
CA GLY A 744 28.26 -48.38 42.24
C GLY A 744 27.04 -47.82 42.98
N GLU A 745 27.23 -46.78 43.80
CA GLU A 745 26.17 -46.14 44.59
C GLU A 745 25.08 -45.47 43.73
N GLN A 746 25.40 -45.08 42.49
CA GLN A 746 24.39 -44.52 41.58
C GLN A 746 23.46 -45.60 41.04
N MET A 747 23.96 -46.83 40.85
CA MET A 747 23.12 -47.98 40.53
C MET A 747 22.24 -48.37 41.72
N ASP A 748 22.75 -48.26 42.96
CA ASP A 748 21.91 -48.43 44.16
C ASP A 748 20.78 -47.40 44.19
N THR A 749 21.08 -46.14 43.88
CA THR A 749 20.08 -45.07 43.81
C THR A 749 19.00 -45.39 42.77
N LEU A 750 19.40 -45.77 41.56
CA LEU A 750 18.47 -46.14 40.50
C LEU A 750 17.58 -47.32 40.91
N VAL A 751 18.17 -48.43 41.37
CA VAL A 751 17.41 -49.63 41.78
C VAL A 751 16.48 -49.32 42.96
N ASN A 752 16.91 -48.48 43.90
CA ASN A 752 16.07 -48.04 45.02
C ASN A 752 14.93 -47.12 44.57
N SER A 753 15.11 -46.36 43.51
CA SER A 753 14.07 -45.49 42.92
C SER A 753 13.02 -46.24 42.10
N LEU A 754 13.30 -47.47 41.63
CA LEU A 754 12.33 -48.30 40.92
C LEU A 754 11.03 -48.47 41.73
N VAL A 755 9.88 -48.29 41.08
CA VAL A 755 8.57 -48.48 41.71
C VAL A 755 8.35 -49.95 42.10
N ASN A 756 7.71 -50.21 43.25
CA ASN A 756 7.28 -51.56 43.59
C ASN A 756 6.05 -51.95 42.73
N ARG A 757 6.19 -53.01 41.94
CA ARG A 757 5.15 -53.51 41.02
C ARG A 757 4.42 -54.75 41.55
N ASP A 758 4.41 -54.98 42.86
CA ASP A 758 3.60 -56.04 43.49
C ASP A 758 2.11 -55.94 43.08
N GLY A 759 1.57 -57.01 42.52
CA GLY A 759 0.19 -57.06 42.02
C GLY A 759 -0.05 -56.38 40.66
N LYS A 760 1.00 -55.81 40.04
CA LYS A 760 1.02 -55.37 38.64
C LYS A 760 1.76 -56.41 37.77
N ASN A 761 1.76 -56.21 36.45
CA ASN A 761 2.63 -56.98 35.55
C ASN A 761 4.11 -56.72 35.87
N GLU A 762 4.92 -57.77 35.76
CA GLU A 762 6.38 -57.72 35.91
C GLU A 762 6.96 -56.60 35.04
N GLY A 763 7.74 -55.70 35.64
CA GLY A 763 8.43 -54.62 34.92
C GLY A 763 9.66 -55.12 34.19
N ARG A 764 10.10 -54.41 33.15
CA ARG A 764 11.28 -54.75 32.35
C ARG A 764 12.39 -53.74 32.55
N PHE A 765 13.55 -54.19 33.04
CA PHE A 765 14.70 -53.33 33.32
C PHE A 765 15.92 -53.76 32.49
N TYR A 766 16.14 -53.09 31.37
CA TYR A 766 17.26 -53.32 30.45
C TYR A 766 18.45 -52.43 30.83
N VAL A 767 19.46 -53.03 31.45
CA VAL A 767 20.56 -52.27 32.08
C VAL A 767 21.94 -52.65 31.54
N HIS A 768 22.04 -53.77 30.83
CA HIS A 768 23.31 -54.33 30.37
C HIS A 768 23.35 -54.50 28.84
N ASN A 769 24.48 -54.12 28.23
CA ASN A 769 24.83 -54.43 26.85
C ASN A 769 26.11 -55.29 26.87
N PRO A 770 26.06 -56.58 26.51
CA PRO A 770 27.25 -57.46 26.54
C PRO A 770 28.37 -56.98 25.62
N ALA A 771 28.04 -56.28 24.53
CA ALA A 771 29.01 -55.72 23.60
C ALA A 771 29.68 -54.44 24.14
N ASN A 772 29.00 -53.72 25.04
CA ASN A 772 29.45 -52.46 25.63
C ASN A 772 28.98 -52.32 27.10
N PRO A 773 29.61 -53.03 28.06
CA PRO A 773 29.10 -53.15 29.43
C PRO A 773 29.50 -51.94 30.31
N THR A 774 29.02 -50.76 29.94
CA THR A 774 29.41 -49.48 30.58
C THR A 774 28.64 -49.20 31.87
N ASN A 775 27.40 -49.67 31.97
CA ASN A 775 26.69 -49.79 33.24
C ASN A 775 27.16 -51.04 33.98
N VAL A 776 27.17 -50.96 35.30
CA VAL A 776 27.56 -52.09 36.14
C VAL A 776 26.53 -52.28 37.25
N ILE A 777 25.78 -53.38 37.15
CA ILE A 777 24.81 -53.82 38.15
C ILE A 777 25.28 -55.12 38.80
N THR A 778 25.31 -55.16 40.12
CA THR A 778 25.73 -56.33 40.90
C THR A 778 24.58 -57.30 41.11
N LYS A 779 24.88 -58.57 41.43
CA LYS A 779 23.85 -59.57 41.79
C LYS A 779 22.91 -59.09 42.91
N GLU A 780 23.43 -58.40 43.93
CA GLU A 780 22.63 -57.87 45.04
C GLU A 780 21.64 -56.79 44.56
N GLN A 781 22.09 -55.91 43.66
CA GLN A 781 21.25 -54.89 43.05
C GLN A 781 20.19 -55.50 42.13
N VAL A 782 20.52 -56.55 41.38
CA VAL A 782 19.54 -57.33 40.60
C VAL A 782 18.45 -57.88 41.52
N LEU A 783 18.81 -58.54 42.62
CA LEU A 783 17.84 -59.06 43.60
C LEU A 783 16.95 -57.95 44.19
N LYS A 784 17.49 -56.75 44.43
CA LYS A 784 16.69 -55.60 44.91
C LYS A 784 15.65 -55.17 43.87
N ALA A 785 15.99 -55.17 42.58
CA ALA A 785 15.04 -54.89 41.50
C ALA A 785 14.00 -56.01 41.36
N GLU A 786 14.42 -57.27 41.36
CA GLU A 786 13.54 -58.45 41.28
C GLU A 786 12.54 -58.51 42.44
N ASN A 787 12.95 -58.16 43.66
CA ASN A 787 12.06 -58.06 44.83
C ASN A 787 10.99 -56.98 44.70
N LYS A 788 11.14 -56.05 43.75
CA LYS A 788 10.12 -55.05 43.39
C LYS A 788 9.31 -55.46 42.16
N ASN A 789 9.39 -56.74 41.76
CA ASN A 789 8.75 -57.33 40.59
C ASN A 789 9.26 -56.72 39.27
N TRP A 790 10.58 -56.49 39.17
CA TRP A 790 11.27 -56.11 37.93
C TRP A 790 12.18 -57.22 37.42
N ARG A 791 12.05 -57.57 36.15
CA ARG A 791 12.96 -58.47 35.46
C ARG A 791 14.15 -57.70 34.91
N VAL A 792 15.34 -58.01 35.42
CA VAL A 792 16.59 -57.41 34.94
C VAL A 792 17.10 -58.18 33.73
N MET A 793 17.38 -57.46 32.64
CA MET A 793 17.72 -58.05 31.34
C MET A 793 18.89 -57.33 30.67
N ASP A 794 19.52 -58.04 29.74
CA ASP A 794 20.40 -57.45 28.74
C ASP A 794 19.62 -57.00 27.49
N ILE A 795 20.30 -56.34 26.55
CA ILE A 795 19.72 -55.83 25.29
C ILE A 795 19.06 -56.93 24.42
N ASP A 796 19.42 -58.20 24.60
CA ASP A 796 18.93 -59.33 23.82
C ASP A 796 17.75 -60.06 24.51
N ASP A 797 17.06 -59.40 25.45
CA ASP A 797 15.96 -59.93 26.28
C ASP A 797 16.36 -61.12 27.19
N ASN A 798 17.65 -61.39 27.37
CA ASN A 798 18.10 -62.45 28.27
C ASN A 798 18.08 -61.95 29.70
N ALA A 799 17.70 -62.82 30.64
CA ALA A 799 17.79 -62.50 32.06
C ALA A 799 19.25 -62.24 32.44
N TYR A 800 19.52 -61.07 33.02
CA TYR A 800 20.87 -60.67 33.40
C TYR A 800 21.03 -60.70 34.92
N GLY A 801 21.76 -61.70 35.41
CA GLY A 801 21.94 -61.94 36.84
C GLY A 801 22.82 -60.91 37.57
N GLY A 802 23.40 -59.94 36.86
CA GLY A 802 24.36 -58.98 37.41
C GLY A 802 25.77 -59.56 37.51
N VAL A 803 26.75 -58.67 37.66
CA VAL A 803 28.15 -59.07 37.87
C VAL A 803 28.36 -59.53 39.31
N GLU A 804 29.14 -60.59 39.49
CA GLU A 804 29.70 -60.90 40.80
C GLU A 804 30.79 -59.88 41.14
N PRO A 805 30.86 -59.42 42.40
CA PRO A 805 32.06 -58.76 42.89
C PRO A 805 33.28 -59.64 42.60
N TYR A 806 34.38 -59.04 42.18
CA TYR A 806 35.60 -59.79 41.92
C TYR A 806 36.85 -58.99 42.33
N MET A 807 37.97 -59.70 42.43
CA MET A 807 39.29 -59.11 42.55
C MET A 807 40.24 -59.90 41.67
N LYS A 808 40.82 -59.23 40.68
CA LYS A 808 41.72 -59.86 39.70
C LYS A 808 43.16 -59.49 40.03
N PHE A 809 44.00 -60.51 40.11
CA PHE A 809 45.39 -60.40 40.52
C PHE A 809 46.29 -60.76 39.36
N THR A 810 47.38 -60.01 39.17
CA THR A 810 48.49 -60.40 38.30
C THR A 810 49.78 -60.39 39.09
N THR A 811 50.61 -61.42 38.93
CA THR A 811 51.90 -61.58 39.63
C THR A 811 53.07 -61.71 38.66
N ASN A 812 54.27 -61.27 39.07
CA ASN A 812 55.51 -61.53 38.35
C ASN A 812 56.10 -62.93 38.62
N PHE A 813 55.49 -63.72 39.49
CA PHE A 813 55.94 -65.08 39.78
C PHE A 813 55.63 -66.03 38.61
N ALA A 814 56.47 -67.03 38.42
CA ALA A 814 56.28 -68.08 37.43
C ALA A 814 55.23 -69.09 37.90
N VAL A 815 54.48 -69.66 36.95
CA VAL A 815 53.56 -70.79 37.20
C VAL A 815 54.32 -71.90 37.95
N GLY A 816 53.72 -72.40 39.03
CA GLY A 816 54.32 -73.40 39.94
C GLY A 816 55.01 -72.81 41.18
N GLN A 817 55.21 -71.50 41.28
CA GLN A 817 55.68 -70.85 42.52
C GLN A 817 54.54 -70.68 43.54
N SER A 818 54.88 -70.47 44.81
CA SER A 818 53.88 -70.29 45.88
C SER A 818 53.58 -68.81 46.14
N ILE A 819 52.31 -68.48 46.35
CA ILE A 819 51.81 -67.15 46.74
C ILE A 819 50.95 -67.27 48.00
N ASN A 820 50.95 -66.27 48.88
CA ASN A 820 50.21 -66.31 50.15
C ASN A 820 48.98 -65.38 50.12
N ILE A 821 47.82 -65.98 49.93
CA ILE A 821 46.53 -65.28 49.82
C ILE A 821 45.66 -65.60 51.05
N GLY A 822 44.99 -64.59 51.57
CA GLY A 822 43.95 -64.71 52.60
C GLY A 822 42.72 -63.93 52.18
N VAL A 823 41.58 -64.62 52.17
CA VAL A 823 40.28 -64.06 51.78
C VAL A 823 39.37 -64.11 52.99
N TYR A 824 38.71 -63.01 53.33
CA TYR A 824 37.76 -62.94 54.42
C TYR A 824 36.43 -62.45 53.87
N ALA A 825 35.37 -63.19 54.13
CA ALA A 825 34.02 -62.84 53.70
C ALA A 825 33.06 -63.05 54.88
N ASP A 826 31.97 -62.28 54.90
CA ASP A 826 30.94 -62.46 55.92
C ASP A 826 30.28 -63.84 55.74
N PRO A 827 29.83 -64.50 56.84
CA PRO A 827 29.31 -65.87 56.75
C PRO A 827 28.17 -66.08 55.73
N ALA A 828 27.39 -65.02 55.44
CA ALA A 828 26.33 -65.06 54.44
C ALA A 828 26.86 -65.10 53.00
N ASP A 829 28.02 -64.48 52.74
CA ASP A 829 28.59 -64.35 51.40
C ASP A 829 29.57 -65.49 51.06
N GLN A 830 30.10 -66.19 52.07
CA GLN A 830 31.10 -67.26 51.91
C GLN A 830 30.74 -68.34 50.87
N PRO A 831 29.47 -68.81 50.74
CA PRO A 831 29.11 -69.81 49.72
C PRO A 831 29.39 -69.37 48.28
N ASP A 832 29.34 -68.07 48.03
CA ASP A 832 29.49 -67.45 46.72
C ASP A 832 30.94 -67.01 46.45
N VAL A 833 31.85 -67.16 47.43
CA VAL A 833 33.26 -66.80 47.26
C VAL A 833 34.10 -67.98 46.76
N TRP A 834 34.81 -67.77 45.65
CA TRP A 834 35.67 -68.77 45.04
C TRP A 834 36.87 -68.11 44.34
N ILE A 835 37.93 -68.89 44.12
CA ILE A 835 39.17 -68.42 43.47
C ILE A 835 39.36 -69.17 42.17
N ASP A 836 39.17 -68.45 41.09
CA ASP A 836 39.50 -68.84 39.73
C ASP A 836 41.02 -68.77 39.56
N TRP A 837 41.69 -69.92 39.65
CA TRP A 837 43.15 -69.99 39.60
C TRP A 837 43.72 -69.95 38.18
N ASN A 838 42.90 -70.22 37.16
CA ASN A 838 43.30 -70.24 35.75
C ASN A 838 42.81 -69.00 34.98
N ASP A 839 41.99 -68.15 35.60
CA ASP A 839 41.39 -66.92 35.07
C ASP A 839 40.54 -67.17 33.82
N ASP A 840 39.85 -68.32 33.76
CA ASP A 840 38.95 -68.67 32.66
C ASP A 840 37.48 -68.28 32.89
N GLY A 841 37.16 -67.76 34.09
CA GLY A 841 35.84 -67.31 34.49
C GLY A 841 34.88 -68.43 34.85
N VAL A 842 35.33 -69.68 34.93
CA VAL A 842 34.51 -70.86 35.24
C VAL A 842 34.94 -71.47 36.57
N LYS A 843 33.98 -71.68 37.48
CA LYS A 843 34.26 -72.30 38.78
C LYS A 843 34.60 -73.78 38.64
N ASP A 844 35.89 -74.11 38.64
CA ASP A 844 36.38 -75.48 38.54
C ASP A 844 36.29 -76.26 39.86
N PRO A 845 36.23 -77.60 39.81
CA PRO A 845 36.37 -78.44 41.00
C PRO A 845 37.67 -78.15 41.76
N GLY A 846 37.54 -77.66 43.01
CA GLY A 846 38.67 -77.31 43.88
C GLY A 846 38.93 -75.81 44.03
N GLU A 847 38.15 -74.97 43.36
CA GLU A 847 38.26 -73.50 43.41
C GLU A 847 37.42 -72.85 44.51
N THR A 848 36.66 -73.66 45.26
CA THR A 848 35.88 -73.18 46.41
C THR A 848 36.81 -72.78 47.56
N VAL A 849 36.60 -71.57 48.10
CA VAL A 849 37.30 -71.14 49.31
C VAL A 849 36.71 -71.87 50.51
N THR A 850 37.55 -72.60 51.23
CA THR A 850 37.15 -73.36 52.43
C THR A 850 37.74 -72.78 53.72
N TYR A 851 38.49 -71.67 53.61
CA TYR A 851 39.27 -71.11 54.69
C TYR A 851 39.23 -69.57 54.62
N PHE A 852 38.42 -68.96 55.50
CA PHE A 852 38.15 -67.51 55.51
C PHE A 852 38.81 -66.75 56.67
N VAL A 853 39.77 -67.37 57.37
CA VAL A 853 40.43 -66.79 58.55
C VAL A 853 41.93 -67.05 58.48
N GLY A 854 42.75 -66.01 58.31
CA GLY A 854 44.20 -66.12 58.11
C GLY A 854 44.59 -66.02 56.64
N SER A 855 45.82 -66.41 56.31
CA SER A 855 46.31 -66.51 54.93
C SER A 855 47.00 -67.86 54.72
N LYS A 856 47.03 -68.35 53.48
CA LYS A 856 47.58 -69.67 53.14
C LYS A 856 48.43 -69.58 51.87
N TYR A 857 49.46 -70.41 51.80
CA TYR A 857 50.23 -70.59 50.56
C TYR A 857 49.47 -71.44 49.55
N TYR A 858 49.37 -70.93 48.32
CA TYR A 858 48.81 -71.59 47.16
C TYR A 858 49.87 -71.70 46.08
N THR A 859 49.88 -72.80 45.34
CA THR A 859 50.73 -72.96 44.15
C THR A 859 50.04 -72.29 42.97
N LEU A 860 50.74 -71.35 42.34
CA LEU A 860 50.27 -70.55 41.23
C LEU A 860 50.01 -71.44 40.00
N LYS A 861 48.79 -71.41 39.46
CA LYS A 861 48.43 -72.13 38.22
C LYS A 861 48.50 -71.25 36.98
N SER A 862 48.30 -69.95 37.14
CA SER A 862 48.42 -68.91 36.11
C SER A 862 49.01 -67.64 36.73
N GLN A 863 49.70 -66.82 35.94
CA GLN A 863 50.19 -65.52 36.41
C GLN A 863 49.07 -64.52 36.72
N THR A 864 47.85 -64.84 36.27
CA THR A 864 46.64 -64.10 36.57
C THR A 864 45.63 -65.04 37.20
N PHE A 865 44.95 -64.59 38.25
CA PHE A 865 43.87 -65.33 38.90
C PHE A 865 42.84 -64.35 39.46
N THR A 866 41.59 -64.79 39.60
CA THR A 866 40.48 -63.93 40.01
C THR A 866 39.77 -64.53 41.22
N ILE A 867 39.51 -63.70 42.22
CA ILE A 867 38.66 -64.06 43.37
C ILE A 867 37.29 -63.49 43.09
N TYR A 868 36.29 -64.35 42.94
CA TYR A 868 34.90 -63.96 42.78
C TYR A 868 34.17 -64.02 44.13
N GLY A 869 33.13 -63.21 44.26
CA GLY A 869 32.29 -63.08 45.44
C GLY A 869 32.68 -61.89 46.33
N LYS A 870 31.80 -61.62 47.31
CA LYS A 870 31.93 -60.48 48.23
C LYS A 870 32.96 -60.79 49.31
N VAL A 871 34.03 -60.01 49.32
CA VAL A 871 35.16 -60.13 50.24
C VAL A 871 35.25 -58.86 51.07
N THR A 872 35.33 -59.03 52.37
CA THR A 872 35.39 -57.96 53.36
C THR A 872 36.84 -57.62 53.70
N MET A 873 37.75 -58.59 53.72
CA MET A 873 39.19 -58.33 53.87
C MET A 873 40.03 -59.20 52.95
N LEU A 874 41.06 -58.58 52.37
CA LEU A 874 42.04 -59.24 51.51
C LEU A 874 43.44 -59.15 52.12
N ILE A 875 44.14 -60.28 52.11
CA ILE A 875 45.56 -60.41 52.42
C ILE A 875 46.28 -61.01 51.21
N ALA A 876 47.30 -60.34 50.70
CA ALA A 876 48.18 -60.81 49.64
C ALA A 876 49.65 -60.57 50.04
N HIS A 877 50.21 -61.51 50.80
CA HIS A 877 51.62 -61.47 51.22
C HIS A 877 52.47 -62.29 50.26
N GLU A 878 53.70 -61.87 49.98
CA GLU A 878 54.66 -62.68 49.19
C GLU A 878 54.08 -63.11 47.84
N CYS A 879 53.31 -62.21 47.21
CA CYS A 879 52.59 -62.50 45.97
C CYS A 879 53.26 -61.96 44.72
N GLY A 880 54.24 -61.06 44.83
CA GLY A 880 54.89 -60.46 43.66
C GLY A 880 53.93 -59.70 42.73
N LEU A 881 52.88 -59.07 43.29
CA LEU A 881 51.79 -58.48 42.49
C LEU A 881 52.31 -57.40 41.53
N THR A 882 51.90 -57.46 40.27
CA THR A 882 52.19 -56.45 39.24
C THR A 882 50.94 -55.69 38.84
N SER A 883 49.76 -56.26 39.07
CA SER A 883 48.45 -55.61 38.95
C SER A 883 47.49 -56.15 40.00
N LEU A 884 46.57 -55.30 40.45
CA LEU A 884 45.39 -55.67 41.22
C LEU A 884 44.23 -54.80 40.76
N GLU A 885 43.16 -55.45 40.33
CA GLU A 885 41.90 -54.82 39.97
C GLU A 885 40.82 -55.29 40.95
N ILE A 886 40.07 -54.35 41.52
CA ILE A 886 39.01 -54.63 42.48
C ILE A 886 37.69 -54.22 41.82
N GLY A 887 36.86 -55.20 41.46
CA GLY A 887 35.54 -54.98 40.88
C GLY A 887 34.45 -55.09 41.94
N ASN A 888 33.75 -53.99 42.23
CA ASN A 888 32.52 -53.95 43.06
C ASN A 888 32.58 -54.67 44.40
N ASN A 889 33.73 -54.66 45.08
CA ASN A 889 33.94 -55.35 46.34
C ASN A 889 33.94 -54.35 47.52
N GLU A 890 33.19 -54.65 48.59
CA GLU A 890 33.02 -53.76 49.76
C GLU A 890 34.13 -53.93 50.83
N LEU A 891 35.39 -54.04 50.41
CA LEU A 891 36.53 -54.31 51.30
C LEU A 891 36.62 -53.28 52.43
N TRP A 892 36.63 -53.73 53.68
CA TRP A 892 37.00 -52.90 54.83
C TRP A 892 38.50 -52.89 55.09
N ARG A 893 39.22 -53.90 54.58
CA ARG A 893 40.67 -53.95 54.69
C ARG A 893 41.36 -54.65 53.52
N ILE A 894 42.42 -54.03 53.04
CA ILE A 894 43.33 -54.64 52.08
C ILE A 894 44.77 -54.57 52.60
N ARG A 895 45.47 -55.71 52.58
CA ARG A 895 46.88 -55.82 52.95
C ARG A 895 47.61 -56.55 51.84
N ALA A 896 48.49 -55.87 51.12
CA ALA A 896 49.31 -56.47 50.07
C ALA A 896 50.78 -56.09 50.28
N THR A 897 51.66 -57.04 50.62
CA THR A 897 53.09 -56.78 50.82
C THR A 897 53.92 -57.35 49.67
N THR A 898 55.19 -56.94 49.52
CA THR A 898 56.08 -57.37 48.41
C THR A 898 55.46 -57.14 47.03
N ASN A 899 54.99 -55.90 46.81
CA ASN A 899 54.22 -55.51 45.63
C ASN A 899 55.12 -54.82 44.58
N HIS A 900 54.99 -55.18 43.31
CA HIS A 900 55.68 -54.62 42.14
C HIS A 900 54.72 -53.89 41.17
N ILE A 901 53.52 -53.48 41.62
CA ILE A 901 52.58 -52.67 40.85
C ILE A 901 53.23 -51.35 40.44
N LYS A 902 53.29 -51.09 39.14
CA LYS A 902 53.87 -49.87 38.56
C LYS A 902 52.95 -48.67 38.83
N GLU A 903 53.49 -47.45 38.79
CA GLU A 903 52.75 -46.20 39.04
C GLU A 903 51.43 -46.07 38.26
N ALA A 904 51.45 -46.38 36.96
CA ALA A 904 50.25 -46.33 36.11
C ALA A 904 49.15 -47.29 36.58
N GLU A 905 49.52 -48.48 37.04
CA GLU A 905 48.60 -49.49 37.58
C GLU A 905 48.17 -49.17 39.01
N MET A 906 49.04 -48.53 39.81
CA MET A 906 48.70 -48.08 41.17
C MET A 906 47.57 -47.04 41.14
N THR A 907 47.60 -46.14 40.16
CA THR A 907 46.52 -45.18 39.95
C THR A 907 45.20 -45.88 39.66
N LYS A 908 45.20 -46.92 38.82
CA LYS A 908 44.00 -47.74 38.55
C LYS A 908 43.51 -48.48 39.81
N LEU A 909 44.41 -49.05 40.60
CA LEU A 909 44.06 -49.70 41.86
C LEU A 909 43.39 -48.71 42.83
N VAL A 910 44.02 -47.56 43.07
CA VAL A 910 43.47 -46.51 43.97
C VAL A 910 42.12 -45.99 43.48
N ASN A 911 41.95 -45.86 42.17
CA ASN A 911 40.70 -45.43 41.58
C ASN A 911 39.60 -46.51 41.66
N SER A 912 39.96 -47.79 41.53
CA SER A 912 39.03 -48.94 41.67
C SER A 912 38.68 -49.28 43.12
N MET A 913 39.43 -48.79 44.11
CA MET A 913 39.00 -48.93 45.51
C MET A 913 37.68 -48.19 45.77
N PRO A 914 36.73 -48.82 46.48
CA PRO A 914 35.43 -48.21 46.75
C PRO A 914 35.57 -46.98 47.65
N ASP A 915 34.74 -45.96 47.40
CA ASP A 915 34.56 -44.86 48.34
C ASP A 915 33.82 -45.38 49.60
N ARG A 916 34.25 -44.93 50.78
CA ARG A 916 33.70 -45.31 52.08
C ARG A 916 33.16 -44.11 52.85
N ASN A 917 32.83 -43.01 52.17
CA ASN A 917 32.17 -41.86 52.77
C ASN A 917 30.85 -42.26 53.46
N GLY A 918 30.63 -41.75 54.68
CA GLY A 918 29.49 -42.13 55.52
C GLY A 918 29.60 -43.51 56.21
N ARG A 919 30.65 -44.30 55.96
CA ARG A 919 30.91 -45.60 56.61
C ARG A 919 32.11 -45.52 57.56
N SER A 920 32.34 -46.57 58.35
CA SER A 920 33.56 -46.69 59.16
C SER A 920 34.81 -46.78 58.27
N LYS A 921 35.85 -46.03 58.63
CA LYS A 921 37.11 -45.95 57.89
C LYS A 921 37.71 -47.33 57.60
N GLY A 922 37.99 -47.57 56.32
CA GLY A 922 38.69 -48.77 55.87
C GLY A 922 40.19 -48.71 56.19
N GLY A 923 40.85 -49.85 56.29
CA GLY A 923 42.30 -49.92 56.47
C GLY A 923 43.02 -50.41 55.22
N TYR A 924 44.05 -49.72 54.76
CA TYR A 924 44.90 -50.22 53.69
C TYR A 924 46.36 -50.35 54.15
N GLU A 925 47.01 -51.40 53.70
CA GLU A 925 48.43 -51.65 53.93
C GLU A 925 49.03 -52.19 52.62
N LEU A 926 49.49 -51.29 51.77
CA LEU A 926 50.16 -51.61 50.51
C LEU A 926 51.67 -51.46 50.76
N GLY A 927 52.38 -52.59 50.82
CA GLY A 927 53.78 -52.67 51.15
C GLY A 927 54.67 -52.10 50.04
N LEU A 928 55.68 -51.34 50.46
CA LEU A 928 56.69 -50.71 49.60
C LEU A 928 57.63 -51.78 49.03
N GLY A 929 57.40 -52.20 47.78
CA GLY A 929 58.41 -52.89 46.97
C GLY A 929 59.28 -51.88 46.21
N GLU A 930 59.85 -52.28 45.06
CA GLU A 930 60.65 -51.40 44.19
C GLU A 930 59.88 -50.23 43.53
N ASN A 931 58.63 -49.96 43.94
CA ASN A 931 57.82 -48.84 43.48
C ASN A 931 57.32 -48.01 44.68
N GLU A 932 57.43 -46.69 44.58
CA GLU A 932 57.03 -45.74 45.61
C GLU A 932 55.51 -45.54 45.61
N PHE A 933 54.89 -45.58 46.79
CA PHE A 933 53.49 -45.18 46.97
C PHE A 933 53.44 -43.65 47.12
N TYR A 934 52.89 -42.93 46.14
CA TYR A 934 52.93 -41.47 46.11
C TYR A 934 51.93 -40.81 47.06
N ASP A 935 52.27 -39.61 47.55
CA ASP A 935 51.40 -38.82 48.43
C ASP A 935 50.05 -38.47 47.78
N SER A 936 50.00 -38.34 46.45
CA SER A 936 48.76 -38.11 45.70
C SER A 936 47.77 -39.27 45.85
N HIS A 937 48.23 -40.52 45.76
CA HIS A 937 47.39 -41.70 45.99
C HIS A 937 46.91 -41.80 47.43
N LYS A 938 47.77 -41.51 48.41
CA LYS A 938 47.39 -41.42 49.83
C LYS A 938 46.29 -40.37 50.05
N SER A 939 46.45 -39.20 49.43
CA SER A 939 45.45 -38.14 49.49
C SER A 939 44.10 -38.59 48.92
N ILE A 940 44.09 -39.23 47.74
CA ILE A 940 42.85 -39.76 47.11
C ILE A 940 42.18 -40.80 48.02
N LEU A 941 42.93 -41.76 48.56
CA LEU A 941 42.37 -42.77 49.48
C LEU A 941 41.83 -42.14 50.77
N THR A 942 42.51 -41.12 51.31
CA THR A 942 42.03 -40.40 52.50
C THR A 942 40.71 -39.67 52.21
N GLN A 943 40.57 -39.08 51.01
CA GLN A 943 39.29 -38.47 50.56
C GLN A 943 38.17 -39.52 50.41
N LYS A 944 38.52 -40.75 50.01
CA LYS A 944 37.62 -41.91 49.98
C LYS A 944 37.43 -42.59 51.36
N ASN A 945 37.85 -41.94 52.45
CA ASN A 945 37.71 -42.40 53.84
C ASN A 945 38.46 -43.72 54.19
N TRP A 946 39.66 -43.90 53.64
CA TRP A 946 40.60 -44.99 53.96
C TRP A 946 41.79 -44.50 54.81
N GLU A 947 42.31 -45.34 55.70
CA GLU A 947 43.47 -45.06 56.55
C GLU A 947 44.60 -46.07 56.35
N GLN A 948 45.84 -45.55 56.31
CA GLN A 948 47.04 -46.38 56.27
C GLN A 948 47.22 -47.07 57.63
N LYS A 949 47.29 -48.41 57.65
CA LYS A 949 47.41 -49.21 58.88
C LYS A 949 48.76 -49.87 59.05
#